data_AF-X6NCC6-F1
#
_entry.id   AF-X6NCC6-F1
#
_cell.length_a   1.000
_cell.length_b   1.000
_cell.length_c   1.000
_cell.angle_alpha   90.00
_cell.angle_beta   90.00
_cell.angle_gamma   90.00
#
_symmetry.space_group_name_H-M   'P 1'
#
loop_
_entity.id
_entity.type
_entity.pdbx_description
1 polymer ?
#
loop_
_entity_poly.entity_id
_entity_poly.type
_entity_poly.pdbx_seq_one_letter_code
_entity_poly.pdbx_strand_id
1 'polypeptide(L)'
;MDWLHLIAGNRNFFKECLSTFPTDEKFEHHMQAFAENDQYLHSRASSLREVRTFLVDMLKRKFKTISEVQRYLEKFAADVHKETLESFSIVLQSHKSILSDVTDPQGWLFQQDKNLLYKIGHVKLSLSISEMKKSLERENYLTVGTIDSNKESKMMEQQFEVPTTLKQTEVEQLIDRLLMSLTGSEDGEELPLQQGISTMTSQDLEQLFQSHEKQFAKISLGALSKVLNVIKRNNYTGQTLLRSSSLSEESDQLVNKIIQFEVLKEKVKYDFVPKFEKCKSIAMKRLQYYDLGGKTHLESDKEISFDQSIRFFANIEQAWDDQLKKWKDTIKNDDVSTTITLALLLLSPPKFRLSIRTLQSKPQRTLYKRSDFNIYVYSYQKKNLLSSLWYIAWGQQKKKKKRAWKGDSEEGLLDRLGRFLQDSFASYLVKSLNLPYESPRSPLRKGKPYLHICQETQVLSHVLKLYLMEGQTPTACRVLFCDQSTTIEQLECFMLRCLADTGVDPCLHCLVLPELLSYSVQCEFVNMLRRQLKNKMDYLLRIICVESQSVIAQGFHVYRDNDPLALRQDESRQFYQKMLSSNWEAFQNQTNTTPFVQVFLSQNECVGKSYVINQMVHKLNLKKGHFVHVPINTCTVDINFLVDRFCNVPATDEPLVTPFFFFF
;
A
#
# COMPACT_ATOMS: atom_id res chain seq x y z
N MET A 1 20.29 21.97 -21.77
CA MET A 1 21.55 21.54 -22.44
C MET A 1 21.78 20.03 -22.35
N ASP A 2 21.22 19.33 -21.35
CA ASP A 2 21.44 17.88 -21.17
C ASP A 2 21.04 17.04 -22.39
N TRP A 3 20.01 17.43 -23.14
CA TRP A 3 19.59 16.75 -24.36
C TRP A 3 20.66 16.76 -25.49
N LEU A 4 21.49 17.81 -25.56
CA LEU A 4 22.58 17.91 -26.53
C LEU A 4 23.72 16.94 -26.20
N HIS A 5 24.07 16.83 -24.91
CA HIS A 5 25.01 15.81 -24.44
C HIS A 5 24.50 14.39 -24.70
N LEU A 6 23.20 14.22 -24.54
CA LEU A 6 22.48 12.98 -24.73
C LEU A 6 22.46 12.56 -26.21
N ILE A 7 22.34 13.49 -27.16
CA ILE A 7 22.52 13.20 -28.60
C ILE A 7 23.99 12.96 -28.95
N ALA A 8 24.90 13.84 -28.51
CA ALA A 8 26.33 13.76 -28.86
C ALA A 8 26.99 12.49 -28.31
N GLY A 9 26.63 12.08 -27.09
CA GLY A 9 27.12 10.86 -26.46
C GLY A 9 26.67 9.57 -27.14
N ASN A 10 25.61 9.62 -27.95
CA ASN A 10 24.99 8.44 -28.59
C ASN A 10 25.11 8.45 -30.11
N ARG A 11 26.15 9.09 -30.69
CA ARG A 11 26.35 9.20 -32.15
C ARG A 11 26.27 7.88 -32.92
N ASN A 12 26.70 6.78 -32.31
CA ASN A 12 26.74 5.46 -32.95
C ASN A 12 25.32 4.95 -33.20
N PHE A 13 24.40 5.17 -32.25
CA PHE A 13 22.99 4.82 -32.39
C PHE A 13 22.37 5.53 -33.59
N PHE A 14 22.55 6.85 -33.72
CA PHE A 14 21.94 7.59 -34.83
C PHE A 14 22.51 7.18 -36.18
N LYS A 15 23.81 6.88 -36.24
CA LYS A 15 24.44 6.34 -37.44
C LYS A 15 23.85 4.98 -37.82
N GLU A 16 23.65 4.11 -36.83
CA GLU A 16 23.05 2.79 -37.01
C GLU A 16 21.60 2.90 -37.48
N CYS A 17 20.76 3.70 -36.80
CA CYS A 17 19.37 3.98 -37.20
C CYS A 17 19.27 4.50 -38.64
N LEU A 18 20.12 5.47 -39.03
CA LEU A 18 20.15 5.99 -40.40
C LEU A 18 20.60 4.93 -41.42
N SER A 19 21.53 4.07 -41.05
CA SER A 19 22.00 2.99 -41.94
C SER A 19 20.96 1.87 -42.10
N THR A 20 20.20 1.56 -41.05
CA THR A 20 19.15 0.54 -41.06
C THR A 20 17.94 1.01 -41.86
N PHE A 21 17.61 2.30 -41.80
CA PHE A 21 16.47 2.92 -42.50
C PHE A 21 16.93 3.99 -43.51
N PRO A 22 17.42 3.57 -44.69
CA PRO A 22 17.96 4.49 -45.70
C PRO A 22 16.90 5.41 -46.32
N THR A 23 15.60 5.07 -46.22
CA THR A 23 14.50 5.89 -46.76
C THR A 23 13.40 6.10 -45.74
N ASP A 24 12.69 7.23 -45.86
CA ASP A 24 11.53 7.56 -45.02
C ASP A 24 10.42 6.49 -45.16
N GLU A 25 10.14 6.03 -46.37
CA GLU A 25 9.15 4.96 -46.63
C GLU A 25 9.49 3.65 -45.92
N LYS A 26 10.77 3.25 -45.94
CA LYS A 26 11.20 2.00 -45.27
C LYS A 26 11.14 2.13 -43.76
N PHE A 27 11.47 3.31 -43.23
CA PHE A 27 11.31 3.62 -41.80
C PHE A 27 9.84 3.56 -41.38
N GLU A 28 8.97 4.25 -42.10
CA GLU A 28 7.54 4.32 -41.79
C GLU A 28 6.87 2.96 -41.87
N HIS A 29 7.16 2.18 -42.92
CA HIS A 29 6.68 0.80 -43.03
C HIS A 29 7.14 -0.07 -41.85
N HIS A 30 8.37 0.09 -41.38
CA HIS A 30 8.87 -0.67 -40.23
C HIS A 30 8.27 -0.19 -38.90
N MET A 31 8.07 1.11 -38.72
CA MET A 31 7.43 1.67 -37.53
C MET A 31 5.97 1.30 -37.44
N GLN A 32 5.27 1.26 -38.57
CA GLN A 32 3.88 0.86 -38.63
C GLN A 32 3.74 -0.62 -38.26
N ALA A 33 4.53 -1.52 -38.86
CA ALA A 33 4.56 -2.93 -38.49
C ALA A 33 5.01 -3.16 -37.02
N PHE A 34 5.89 -2.32 -36.49
CA PHE A 34 6.36 -2.38 -35.10
C PHE A 34 5.31 -1.87 -34.10
N ALA A 35 4.50 -0.87 -34.48
CA ALA A 35 3.49 -0.24 -33.63
C ALA A 35 2.13 -0.95 -33.63
N GLU A 36 1.84 -1.78 -34.64
CA GLU A 36 0.55 -2.47 -34.80
C GLU A 36 0.29 -3.55 -33.73
N ASN A 37 1.31 -4.00 -32.99
CA ASN A 37 1.20 -5.20 -32.16
C ASN A 37 1.14 -4.97 -30.62
N ASP A 38 1.43 -3.77 -30.10
CA ASP A 38 1.52 -3.50 -28.65
C ASP A 38 1.50 -1.98 -28.36
N GLN A 39 0.71 -1.53 -27.37
CA GLN A 39 0.62 -0.12 -26.96
C GLN A 39 1.96 0.46 -26.45
N TYR A 40 2.79 -0.36 -25.81
CA TYR A 40 4.13 -0.01 -25.37
C TYR A 40 5.10 0.10 -26.54
N LEU A 41 4.99 -0.79 -27.53
CA LEU A 41 5.73 -0.67 -28.79
C LEU A 41 5.25 0.54 -29.58
N HIS A 42 3.97 0.88 -29.54
CA HIS A 42 3.42 2.09 -30.14
C HIS A 42 4.01 3.35 -29.52
N SER A 43 4.09 3.43 -28.19
CA SER A 43 4.75 4.55 -27.49
C SER A 43 6.23 4.69 -27.89
N ARG A 44 6.96 3.56 -27.97
CA ARG A 44 8.36 3.53 -28.43
C ARG A 44 8.51 3.92 -29.91
N ALA A 45 7.61 3.45 -30.77
CA ALA A 45 7.59 3.75 -32.20
C ALA A 45 7.32 5.23 -32.44
N SER A 46 6.33 5.79 -31.73
CA SER A 46 5.99 7.21 -31.77
C SER A 46 7.17 8.06 -31.30
N SER A 47 7.77 7.69 -30.16
CA SER A 47 8.97 8.35 -29.63
C SER A 47 10.13 8.32 -30.63
N LEU A 48 10.35 7.17 -31.30
CA LEU A 48 11.40 7.03 -32.31
C LEU A 48 11.11 7.86 -33.57
N ARG A 49 9.85 7.91 -34.02
CA ARG A 49 9.41 8.72 -35.16
C ARG A 49 9.62 10.20 -34.87
N GLU A 50 9.28 10.67 -33.67
CA GLU A 50 9.51 12.05 -33.24
C GLU A 50 11.02 12.39 -33.22
N VAL A 51 11.83 11.56 -32.56
CA VAL A 51 13.29 11.75 -32.47
C VAL A 51 13.95 11.72 -33.86
N ARG A 52 13.56 10.78 -34.73
CA ARG A 52 14.09 10.70 -36.10
C ARG A 52 13.69 11.91 -36.93
N THR A 53 12.43 12.32 -36.88
CA THR A 53 11.94 13.49 -37.64
C THR A 53 12.74 14.72 -37.28
N PHE A 54 12.96 14.95 -35.97
CA PHE A 54 13.80 16.04 -35.50
C PHE A 54 15.23 15.96 -36.08
N LEU A 55 15.88 14.80 -36.01
CA LEU A 55 17.26 14.65 -36.47
C LEU A 55 17.38 14.81 -37.98
N VAL A 56 16.46 14.24 -38.74
CA VAL A 56 16.43 14.35 -40.19
C VAL A 56 16.19 15.80 -40.60
N ASP A 57 15.26 16.51 -39.94
CA ASP A 57 15.00 17.93 -40.21
C ASP A 57 16.20 18.82 -39.86
N MET A 58 16.89 18.52 -38.74
CA MET A 58 18.12 19.21 -38.37
C MET A 58 19.23 18.96 -39.41
N LEU A 59 19.41 17.72 -39.87
CA LEU A 59 20.45 17.34 -40.83
C LEU A 59 20.17 17.83 -42.26
N LYS A 60 18.90 17.96 -42.65
CA LYS A 60 18.50 18.51 -43.97
C LYS A 60 18.76 20.02 -44.06
N ARG A 61 18.84 20.73 -42.93
CA ARG A 61 19.11 22.18 -42.91
C ARG A 61 20.58 22.46 -43.24
N LYS A 62 20.78 23.34 -44.21
CA LYS A 62 22.11 23.88 -44.53
C LYS A 62 22.39 25.08 -43.64
N PHE A 63 23.35 24.93 -42.73
CA PHE A 63 23.84 26.04 -41.91
C PHE A 63 25.09 26.62 -42.57
N LYS A 64 25.10 27.93 -42.79
CA LYS A 64 26.25 28.64 -43.37
C LYS A 64 27.29 28.98 -42.31
N THR A 65 26.87 29.10 -41.05
CA THR A 65 27.74 29.48 -39.94
C THR A 65 27.40 28.71 -38.66
N ILE A 66 28.37 28.58 -37.75
CA ILE A 66 28.16 27.97 -36.42
C ILE A 66 27.12 28.77 -35.61
N SER A 67 27.09 30.09 -35.76
CA SER A 67 26.10 30.95 -35.10
C SER A 67 24.67 30.67 -35.55
N GLU A 68 24.45 30.24 -36.79
CA GLU A 68 23.14 29.79 -37.27
C GLU A 68 22.73 28.45 -36.62
N VAL A 69 23.68 27.53 -36.44
CA VAL A 69 23.44 26.27 -35.71
C VAL A 69 23.06 26.57 -34.27
N GLN A 70 23.84 27.41 -33.58
CA GLN A 70 23.58 27.76 -32.18
C GLN A 70 22.20 28.41 -32.01
N ARG A 71 21.85 29.39 -32.85
CA ARG A 71 20.55 30.07 -32.79
C ARG A 71 19.38 29.11 -33.05
N TYR A 72 19.58 28.13 -33.93
CA TYR A 72 18.59 27.08 -34.17
C TYR A 72 18.42 26.16 -32.95
N LEU A 73 19.52 25.74 -32.33
CA LEU A 73 19.49 24.90 -31.12
C LEU A 73 18.89 25.63 -29.91
N GLU A 74 19.17 26.92 -29.75
CA GLU A 74 18.58 27.76 -28.70
C GLU A 74 17.08 27.92 -28.89
N LYS A 75 16.65 28.19 -30.13
CA LYS A 75 15.21 28.25 -30.46
C LYS A 75 14.53 26.92 -30.19
N PHE A 76 15.13 25.83 -30.64
CA PHE A 76 14.59 24.49 -30.37
C PHE A 76 14.54 24.18 -28.88
N ALA A 77 15.57 24.49 -28.10
CA ALA A 77 15.57 24.28 -26.66
C ALA A 77 14.46 25.07 -25.94
N ALA A 78 14.01 26.20 -26.49
CA ALA A 78 12.86 26.95 -26.00
C ALA A 78 11.52 26.32 -26.40
N ASP A 79 11.46 25.66 -27.56
CA ASP A 79 10.26 25.03 -28.12
C ASP A 79 10.07 23.56 -27.68
N VAL A 80 11.09 22.94 -27.06
CA VAL A 80 11.04 21.54 -26.60
C VAL A 80 10.16 21.40 -25.36
N HIS A 81 9.06 20.66 -25.52
CA HIS A 81 8.17 20.28 -24.41
C HIS A 81 8.69 19.07 -23.64
N LYS A 82 8.16 18.86 -22.43
CA LYS A 82 8.49 17.72 -21.57
C LYS A 82 8.30 16.37 -22.29
N GLU A 83 7.27 16.27 -23.12
CA GLU A 83 6.93 15.07 -23.90
C GLU A 83 8.05 14.70 -24.88
N THR A 84 8.58 15.67 -25.63
CA THR A 84 9.70 15.43 -26.55
C THR A 84 10.95 14.96 -25.81
N LEU A 85 11.26 15.52 -24.62
CA LEU A 85 12.38 15.04 -23.80
C LEU A 85 12.16 13.61 -23.30
N GLU A 86 10.92 13.26 -22.98
CA GLU A 86 10.54 11.90 -22.61
C GLU A 86 10.72 10.94 -23.78
N SER A 87 10.32 11.31 -25.01
CA SER A 87 10.58 10.57 -26.24
C SER A 87 12.08 10.31 -26.46
N PHE A 88 12.94 11.33 -26.27
CA PHE A 88 14.39 11.15 -26.32
C PHE A 88 14.91 10.18 -25.26
N SER A 89 14.40 10.26 -24.03
CA SER A 89 14.78 9.36 -22.94
C SER A 89 14.37 7.92 -23.24
N ILE A 90 13.12 7.71 -23.69
CA ILE A 90 12.58 6.39 -24.07
C ILE A 90 13.42 5.77 -25.18
N VAL A 91 13.70 6.53 -26.24
CA VAL A 91 14.49 6.05 -27.39
C VAL A 91 15.88 5.64 -26.95
N LEU A 92 16.57 6.43 -26.14
CA LEU A 92 17.94 6.09 -25.74
C LEU A 92 18.02 4.92 -24.77
N GLN A 93 17.11 4.86 -23.79
CA GLN A 93 17.03 3.74 -22.85
C GLN A 93 16.66 2.44 -23.58
N SER A 94 15.89 2.54 -24.66
CA SER A 94 15.37 1.38 -25.40
C SER A 94 16.08 1.12 -26.73
N HIS A 95 17.12 1.87 -27.10
CA HIS A 95 17.59 1.92 -28.50
C HIS A 95 18.05 0.56 -29.04
N LYS A 96 18.72 -0.26 -28.21
CA LYS A 96 19.16 -1.59 -28.60
C LYS A 96 17.97 -2.50 -28.87
N SER A 97 16.95 -2.45 -27.98
CA SER A 97 15.67 -3.17 -28.15
C SER A 97 14.97 -2.70 -29.41
N ILE A 98 14.83 -1.39 -29.60
CA ILE A 98 14.17 -0.82 -30.79
C ILE A 98 14.88 -1.28 -32.07
N LEU A 99 16.21 -1.18 -32.16
CA LEU A 99 16.94 -1.58 -33.36
C LEU A 99 16.81 -3.08 -33.64
N SER A 100 16.95 -3.91 -32.62
CA SER A 100 16.84 -5.36 -32.77
C SER A 100 15.41 -5.81 -33.09
N ASP A 101 14.42 -5.24 -32.42
CA ASP A 101 12.99 -5.51 -32.63
C ASP A 101 12.52 -4.97 -33.97
N VAL A 102 13.17 -3.96 -34.55
CA VAL A 102 12.81 -3.50 -35.90
C VAL A 102 13.49 -4.35 -36.97
N THR A 103 14.70 -4.86 -36.73
CA THR A 103 15.36 -5.78 -37.67
C THR A 103 14.79 -7.19 -37.66
N ASP A 104 14.31 -7.65 -36.49
CA ASP A 104 13.71 -8.97 -36.29
C ASP A 104 12.63 -8.93 -35.19
N PRO A 105 11.46 -8.30 -35.48
CA PRO A 105 10.39 -8.11 -34.50
C PRO A 105 9.87 -9.41 -33.90
N GLN A 106 10.03 -10.51 -34.64
CA GLN A 106 9.56 -11.84 -34.25
C GLN A 106 10.66 -12.75 -33.69
N GLY A 107 11.94 -12.39 -33.75
CA GLY A 107 13.03 -13.26 -33.31
C GLY A 107 13.80 -12.74 -32.09
N TRP A 108 13.99 -11.43 -31.96
CA TRP A 108 14.88 -10.89 -30.91
C TRP A 108 14.21 -10.71 -29.55
N LEU A 109 13.04 -10.07 -29.52
CA LEU A 109 12.21 -9.92 -28.31
C LEU A 109 12.01 -11.29 -27.63
N PHE A 110 11.78 -12.30 -28.46
CA PHE A 110 11.59 -13.68 -28.04
C PHE A 110 12.84 -14.33 -27.48
N GLN A 111 14.02 -14.09 -28.03
CA GLN A 111 15.23 -14.73 -27.52
C GLN A 111 15.58 -14.23 -26.11
N GLN A 112 15.42 -12.92 -25.85
CA GLN A 112 15.65 -12.35 -24.52
C GLN A 112 14.57 -12.79 -23.53
N ASP A 113 13.30 -12.66 -23.88
CA ASP A 113 12.18 -13.03 -23.01
C ASP A 113 12.17 -14.54 -22.72
N LYS A 114 12.48 -15.37 -23.73
CA LYS A 114 12.72 -16.82 -23.57
C LYS A 114 13.87 -17.09 -22.59
N ASN A 115 15.00 -16.42 -22.77
CA ASN A 115 16.15 -16.58 -21.88
C ASN A 115 15.83 -16.14 -20.45
N LEU A 116 15.05 -15.07 -20.27
CA LEU A 116 14.58 -14.63 -18.96
C LEU A 116 13.69 -15.70 -18.32
N LEU A 117 12.70 -16.23 -19.05
CA LEU A 117 11.82 -17.30 -18.56
C LEU A 117 12.58 -18.55 -18.14
N TYR A 118 13.54 -19.01 -18.95
CA TYR A 118 14.36 -20.19 -18.59
C TYR A 118 15.28 -19.93 -17.41
N LYS A 119 15.62 -18.67 -17.14
CA LYS A 119 16.40 -18.27 -15.98
C LYS A 119 15.55 -18.12 -14.73
N ILE A 120 14.23 -18.10 -14.78
CA ILE A 120 13.39 -17.98 -13.58
C ILE A 120 13.59 -19.22 -12.71
N GLY A 121 14.27 -19.05 -11.57
CA GLY A 121 14.61 -20.15 -10.68
C GLY A 121 13.76 -20.21 -9.44
N HIS A 122 13.50 -19.05 -8.85
CA HIS A 122 12.75 -18.94 -7.61
C HIS A 122 11.95 -17.64 -7.59
N VAL A 123 10.79 -17.70 -6.97
CA VAL A 123 10.00 -16.54 -6.63
C VAL A 123 10.22 -16.25 -5.16
N LYS A 124 10.73 -15.06 -4.87
CA LYS A 124 10.91 -14.55 -3.53
C LYS A 124 9.76 -13.61 -3.20
N LEU A 125 8.94 -14.02 -2.26
CA LEU A 125 7.84 -13.25 -1.73
C LEU A 125 8.41 -12.30 -0.66
N SER A 126 8.51 -11.01 -1.00
CA SER A 126 9.14 -9.97 -0.18
C SER A 126 8.25 -9.61 1.01
N LEU A 127 8.29 -10.47 2.01
CA LEU A 127 7.69 -10.24 3.32
C LEU A 127 8.73 -10.31 4.43
N SER A 128 10.00 -10.00 4.15
CA SER A 128 10.89 -9.70 5.28
C SER A 128 10.32 -8.47 5.98
N ILE A 129 10.12 -8.61 7.28
CA ILE A 129 9.41 -7.61 8.06
C ILE A 129 10.16 -6.24 8.08
N SER A 130 11.42 -6.23 7.65
CA SER A 130 12.25 -5.05 7.40
C SER A 130 12.00 -4.35 6.06
N GLU A 131 11.66 -5.10 5.00
CA GLU A 131 11.39 -4.58 3.65
C GLU A 131 10.01 -3.92 3.57
N MET A 132 8.98 -4.53 4.18
CA MET A 132 7.63 -3.93 4.28
C MET A 132 7.59 -2.58 5.01
N LYS A 133 8.57 -2.30 5.89
CA LYS A 133 8.67 -1.00 6.57
C LYS A 133 9.17 0.11 5.65
N LYS A 134 9.88 -0.25 4.57
CA LYS A 134 10.50 0.70 3.65
C LYS A 134 9.62 0.97 2.42
N SER A 135 8.85 -0.01 1.94
CA SER A 135 7.88 0.23 0.88
C SER A 135 6.50 0.54 1.49
N LEU A 136 6.17 1.83 1.59
CA LEU A 136 4.77 2.23 1.78
C LEU A 136 3.91 1.81 0.58
N GLU A 137 4.55 1.59 -0.57
CA GLU A 137 3.94 1.10 -1.79
C GLU A 137 3.73 -0.42 -1.69
N ARG A 138 2.46 -0.82 -1.58
CA ARG A 138 2.00 -2.21 -1.55
C ARG A 138 2.23 -2.97 -2.87
N GLU A 139 2.91 -2.36 -3.83
CA GLU A 139 3.00 -2.81 -5.21
C GLU A 139 4.19 -3.76 -5.46
N ASN A 140 5.05 -4.00 -4.47
CA ASN A 140 6.30 -4.76 -4.63
C ASN A 140 6.47 -5.92 -3.62
N TYR A 141 5.45 -6.76 -3.45
CA TYR A 141 5.51 -7.94 -2.55
C TYR A 141 6.03 -9.23 -3.21
N LEU A 142 6.33 -9.19 -4.50
CA LEU A 142 6.86 -10.32 -5.27
C LEU A 142 8.10 -9.90 -6.06
N THR A 143 9.16 -10.67 -5.91
CA THR A 143 10.40 -10.53 -6.69
C THR A 143 10.77 -11.89 -7.28
N VAL A 144 11.26 -11.90 -8.51
CA VAL A 144 11.63 -13.13 -9.20
C VAL A 144 13.14 -13.18 -9.36
N GLY A 145 13.75 -14.18 -8.74
CA GLY A 145 15.19 -14.39 -8.83
C GLY A 145 15.53 -15.29 -10.01
N THR A 146 16.60 -14.92 -10.70
CA THR A 146 17.13 -15.71 -11.81
C THR A 146 18.22 -16.69 -11.34
N ILE A 147 18.26 -17.89 -11.92
CA ILE A 147 19.36 -18.84 -11.73
C ILE A 147 20.57 -18.27 -12.47
N ASP A 148 21.58 -17.87 -11.71
CA ASP A 148 22.83 -17.39 -12.26
C ASP A 148 23.67 -18.59 -12.72
N SER A 149 23.46 -19.02 -13.97
CA SER A 149 24.15 -20.17 -14.58
C SER A 149 25.68 -20.01 -14.64
N ASN A 150 26.21 -18.81 -14.37
CA ASN A 150 27.63 -18.48 -14.48
C ASN A 150 28.40 -18.53 -13.15
N LYS A 151 27.80 -18.97 -12.05
CA LYS A 151 28.55 -19.14 -10.77
C LYS A 151 29.48 -20.36 -10.75
N GLU A 152 29.34 -21.31 -11.68
CA GLU A 152 30.27 -22.44 -11.81
C GLU A 152 31.35 -22.22 -12.88
N SER A 153 31.34 -21.12 -13.63
CA SER A 153 32.31 -20.88 -14.70
C SER A 153 32.61 -19.38 -14.85
N LYS A 154 33.60 -18.89 -14.08
CA LYS A 154 34.25 -17.60 -14.38
C LYS A 154 35.78 -17.70 -14.25
N MET A 155 36.43 -17.92 -15.39
CA MET A 155 37.56 -17.10 -15.83
C MET A 155 37.26 -16.62 -17.25
N MET A 156 37.30 -15.30 -17.45
CA MET A 156 37.19 -14.56 -18.73
C MET A 156 35.82 -14.51 -19.42
N GLU A 157 35.03 -13.45 -19.16
CA GLU A 157 34.56 -12.49 -20.18
C GLU A 157 33.70 -11.38 -19.56
N GLN A 158 33.79 -10.18 -20.14
CA GLN A 158 33.22 -8.92 -19.63
C GLN A 158 31.78 -8.67 -20.10
N GLN A 159 30.94 -8.39 -19.10
CA GLN A 159 29.93 -7.32 -19.02
C GLN A 159 28.67 -7.37 -19.90
N PHE A 160 27.68 -8.15 -19.42
CA PHE A 160 26.31 -7.65 -19.19
C PHE A 160 25.85 -8.19 -17.83
N GLU A 161 25.73 -7.33 -16.82
CA GLU A 161 25.07 -7.67 -15.56
C GLU A 161 23.56 -7.67 -15.82
N VAL A 162 23.01 -8.84 -16.15
CA VAL A 162 21.56 -9.03 -16.12
C VAL A 162 21.10 -8.82 -14.68
N PRO A 163 20.03 -8.03 -14.42
CA PRO A 163 19.51 -7.86 -13.08
C PRO A 163 19.26 -9.23 -12.43
N THR A 164 19.88 -9.48 -11.28
CA THR A 164 19.72 -10.74 -10.54
C THR A 164 18.29 -10.97 -10.04
N THR A 165 17.45 -9.93 -10.08
CA THR A 165 16.07 -9.93 -9.60
C THR A 165 15.18 -9.08 -10.50
N LEU A 166 14.08 -9.65 -10.98
CA LEU A 166 13.00 -8.96 -11.67
C LEU A 166 11.91 -8.54 -10.66
N LYS A 167 11.36 -7.33 -10.83
CA LYS A 167 10.20 -6.85 -10.07
C LYS A 167 8.90 -7.49 -10.59
N GLN A 168 7.86 -7.48 -9.77
CA GLN A 168 6.52 -7.96 -10.17
C GLN A 168 6.05 -7.33 -11.49
N THR A 169 6.14 -6.01 -11.61
CA THR A 169 5.70 -5.28 -12.81
C THR A 169 6.49 -5.67 -14.06
N GLU A 170 7.79 -5.96 -13.93
CA GLU A 170 8.63 -6.40 -15.05
C GLU A 170 8.26 -7.81 -15.51
N VAL A 171 7.86 -8.67 -14.58
CA VAL A 171 7.40 -10.03 -14.86
C VAL A 171 6.01 -10.04 -15.46
N GLU A 172 5.11 -9.20 -14.96
CA GLU A 172 3.78 -8.99 -15.56
C GLU A 172 3.93 -8.48 -17.00
N GLN A 173 4.77 -7.47 -17.22
CA GLN A 173 5.09 -7.00 -18.58
C GLN A 173 5.69 -8.09 -19.46
N LEU A 174 6.60 -8.91 -18.94
CA LEU A 174 7.16 -10.05 -19.67
C LEU A 174 6.05 -11.04 -20.07
N ILE A 175 5.16 -11.39 -19.14
CA ILE A 175 4.03 -12.28 -19.38
C ILE A 175 3.08 -11.67 -20.40
N ASP A 176 2.74 -10.39 -20.27
CA ASP A 176 1.81 -9.69 -21.15
C ASP A 176 2.37 -9.59 -22.57
N ARG A 177 3.66 -9.25 -22.74
CA ARG A 177 4.33 -9.28 -24.05
C ARG A 177 4.26 -10.66 -24.69
N LEU A 178 4.48 -11.70 -23.89
CA LEU A 178 4.38 -13.08 -24.38
C LEU A 178 2.94 -13.43 -24.73
N LEU A 179 1.96 -13.13 -23.87
CA LEU A 179 0.54 -13.37 -24.10
C LEU A 179 0.02 -12.64 -25.33
N MET A 180 0.34 -11.36 -25.51
CA MET A 180 -0.02 -10.59 -26.70
C MET A 180 0.57 -11.22 -27.97
N SER A 181 1.80 -11.73 -27.90
CA SER A 181 2.38 -12.48 -29.02
C SER A 181 1.72 -13.85 -29.27
N LEU A 182 1.02 -14.42 -28.28
CA LEU A 182 0.22 -15.63 -28.46
C LEU A 182 -1.07 -15.31 -29.22
N THR A 183 -1.67 -14.17 -28.92
CA THR A 183 -3.01 -13.79 -29.36
C THR A 183 -3.00 -12.96 -30.63
N GLY A 184 -2.04 -13.15 -31.54
CA GLY A 184 -1.81 -12.32 -32.74
C GLY A 184 -2.94 -12.23 -33.79
N SER A 185 -4.21 -12.37 -33.39
CA SER A 185 -5.39 -11.98 -34.14
C SER A 185 -5.81 -10.57 -33.75
N GLU A 186 -5.81 -9.66 -34.73
CA GLU A 186 -6.23 -8.26 -34.61
C GLU A 186 -7.73 -8.10 -34.32
N ASP A 187 -8.52 -9.16 -34.52
CA ASP A 187 -9.96 -9.15 -34.30
C ASP A 187 -10.27 -9.79 -32.94
N GLY A 188 -10.77 -8.96 -32.00
CA GLY A 188 -11.18 -9.37 -30.64
C GLY A 188 -12.39 -10.32 -30.58
N GLU A 189 -12.59 -11.16 -31.59
CA GLU A 189 -13.48 -12.32 -31.47
C GLU A 189 -12.83 -13.34 -30.54
N GLU A 190 -13.64 -13.93 -29.64
CA GLU A 190 -13.22 -14.94 -28.69
C GLU A 190 -12.37 -16.02 -29.40
N LEU A 191 -11.06 -15.96 -29.16
CA LEU A 191 -10.08 -16.86 -29.74
C LEU A 191 -10.59 -18.31 -29.61
N PRO A 192 -10.71 -19.08 -30.71
CA PRO A 192 -10.87 -20.51 -30.58
C PRO A 192 -9.68 -20.98 -29.75
N LEU A 193 -9.93 -21.64 -28.61
CA LEU A 193 -8.90 -22.09 -27.67
C LEU A 193 -7.71 -22.65 -28.44
N GLN A 194 -6.67 -21.83 -28.61
CA GLN A 194 -5.52 -22.25 -29.37
C GLN A 194 -4.90 -23.41 -28.59
N GLN A 195 -5.07 -24.61 -29.15
CA GLN A 195 -4.64 -25.86 -28.58
C GLN A 195 -3.11 -25.82 -28.52
N GLY A 196 -2.51 -26.15 -27.37
CA GLY A 196 -1.06 -26.23 -27.25
C GLY A 196 -0.49 -27.18 -28.30
N ILE A 197 0.77 -26.99 -28.70
CA ILE A 197 1.40 -27.85 -29.71
C ILE A 197 1.32 -29.32 -29.31
N SER A 198 1.34 -29.68 -28.02
CA SER A 198 1.17 -31.06 -27.56
C SER A 198 -0.20 -31.68 -27.88
N THR A 199 -1.22 -30.85 -28.13
CA THR A 199 -2.60 -31.25 -28.43
C THR A 199 -2.97 -31.10 -29.91
N MET A 200 -2.13 -30.44 -30.71
CA MET A 200 -2.38 -30.20 -32.14
C MET A 200 -2.48 -31.51 -32.93
N THR A 201 -3.53 -31.60 -33.75
CA THR A 201 -3.69 -32.64 -34.76
C THR A 201 -2.77 -32.40 -35.96
N SER A 202 -2.66 -33.38 -36.88
CA SER A 202 -1.90 -33.18 -38.12
C SER A 202 -2.43 -31.99 -38.93
N GLN A 203 -3.74 -31.75 -38.92
CA GLN A 203 -4.35 -30.64 -39.64
C GLN A 203 -4.01 -29.28 -38.99
N ASP A 204 -3.98 -29.23 -37.65
CA ASP A 204 -3.59 -28.00 -36.92
C ASP A 204 -2.12 -27.66 -37.18
N LEU A 205 -1.24 -28.68 -37.22
CA LEU A 205 0.17 -28.49 -37.58
C LEU A 205 0.33 -27.95 -39.00
N GLU A 206 -0.47 -28.43 -39.97
CA GLU A 206 -0.45 -27.88 -41.32
C GLU A 206 -0.82 -26.39 -41.35
N GLN A 207 -1.88 -26.01 -40.64
CA GLN A 207 -2.30 -24.61 -40.53
C GLN A 207 -1.25 -23.75 -39.83
N LEU A 208 -0.63 -24.28 -38.76
CA LEU A 208 0.49 -23.62 -38.08
C LEU A 208 1.62 -23.32 -39.07
N PHE A 209 2.15 -24.32 -39.77
CA PHE A 209 3.26 -24.08 -40.70
C PHE A 209 2.87 -23.20 -41.90
N GLN A 210 1.62 -23.28 -42.36
CA GLN A 210 1.09 -22.37 -43.40
C GLN A 210 1.08 -20.91 -42.92
N SER A 211 0.72 -20.64 -41.65
CA SER A 211 0.79 -19.28 -41.10
C SER A 211 2.22 -18.69 -41.10
N HIS A 212 3.23 -19.55 -41.14
CA HIS A 212 4.65 -19.19 -41.23
C HIS A 212 5.21 -19.19 -42.66
N GLU A 213 4.38 -19.24 -43.71
CA GLU A 213 4.81 -19.30 -45.12
C GLU A 213 5.85 -18.24 -45.49
N LYS A 214 5.66 -16.99 -45.04
CA LYS A 214 6.60 -15.88 -45.27
C LYS A 214 8.01 -16.16 -44.72
N GLN A 215 8.12 -16.92 -43.63
CA GLN A 215 9.41 -17.28 -43.03
C GLN A 215 10.09 -18.42 -43.83
N PHE A 216 9.31 -19.39 -44.31
CA PHE A 216 9.81 -20.47 -45.17
C PHE A 216 10.26 -19.97 -46.56
N ALA A 217 9.57 -18.97 -47.12
CA ALA A 217 9.93 -18.37 -48.40
C ALA A 217 11.33 -17.73 -48.40
N LYS A 218 11.85 -17.33 -47.22
CA LYS A 218 13.21 -16.80 -47.07
C LYS A 218 14.30 -17.87 -47.16
N ILE A 219 13.97 -19.15 -46.91
CA ILE A 219 14.94 -20.25 -46.92
C ILE A 219 15.07 -20.83 -48.33
N SER A 220 13.96 -21.32 -48.89
CA SER A 220 13.92 -21.76 -50.29
C SER A 220 12.47 -21.81 -50.80
N LEU A 221 12.31 -21.57 -52.11
CA LEU A 221 11.05 -21.79 -52.80
C LEU A 221 10.66 -23.28 -52.67
N GLY A 222 9.58 -23.55 -51.94
CA GLY A 222 9.10 -24.92 -51.68
C GLY A 222 9.58 -25.58 -50.39
N ALA A 223 10.27 -24.87 -49.49
CA ALA A 223 10.59 -25.40 -48.16
C ALA A 223 9.33 -25.81 -47.38
N LEU A 224 8.29 -24.96 -47.41
CA LEU A 224 7.02 -25.21 -46.73
C LEU A 224 6.32 -26.47 -47.28
N SER A 225 6.24 -26.62 -48.61
CA SER A 225 5.56 -27.79 -49.21
C SER A 225 6.29 -29.09 -48.88
N LYS A 226 7.63 -29.08 -48.80
CA LYS A 226 8.41 -30.23 -48.31
C LYS A 226 8.05 -30.58 -46.87
N VAL A 227 8.01 -29.61 -45.95
CA VAL A 227 7.65 -29.83 -44.54
C VAL A 227 6.21 -30.35 -44.42
N LEU A 228 5.25 -29.73 -45.10
CA LEU A 228 3.85 -30.17 -45.08
C LEU A 228 3.67 -31.59 -45.64
N ASN A 229 4.39 -31.95 -46.71
CA ASN A 229 4.36 -33.30 -47.24
C ASN A 229 4.93 -34.33 -46.27
N VAL A 230 5.99 -33.98 -45.53
CA VAL A 230 6.56 -34.84 -44.47
C VAL A 230 5.56 -35.03 -43.33
N ILE A 231 4.90 -33.95 -42.89
CA ILE A 231 3.83 -33.99 -41.87
C ILE A 231 2.69 -34.90 -42.29
N LYS A 232 2.16 -34.71 -43.51
CA LYS A 232 1.08 -35.53 -44.08
C LYS A 232 1.48 -36.99 -44.21
N ARG A 233 2.65 -37.25 -44.79
CA ARG A 233 3.12 -38.61 -45.09
C ARG A 233 3.32 -39.44 -43.83
N ASN A 234 3.80 -38.82 -42.75
CA ASN A 234 4.07 -39.49 -41.48
C ASN A 234 2.93 -39.34 -40.47
N ASN A 235 1.85 -38.64 -40.83
CA ASN A 235 0.73 -38.31 -39.95
C ASN A 235 1.21 -37.73 -38.61
N TYR A 236 2.14 -36.77 -38.66
CA TYR A 236 2.68 -36.15 -37.46
C TYR A 236 1.56 -35.41 -36.72
N THR A 237 1.41 -35.74 -35.46
CA THR A 237 0.69 -34.97 -34.45
C THR A 237 1.67 -34.13 -33.66
N GLY A 238 1.16 -33.15 -32.93
CA GLY A 238 1.94 -32.37 -31.98
C GLY A 238 2.89 -33.17 -31.11
N GLN A 239 2.39 -34.23 -30.45
CA GLN A 239 3.20 -35.09 -29.60
C GLN A 239 4.28 -35.89 -30.35
N THR A 240 3.98 -36.36 -31.55
CA THR A 240 4.96 -37.11 -32.35
C THR A 240 6.04 -36.19 -32.89
N LEU A 241 5.67 -34.96 -33.27
CA LEU A 241 6.60 -33.92 -33.70
C LEU A 241 7.57 -33.52 -32.57
N LEU A 242 7.09 -33.39 -31.33
CA LEU A 242 7.93 -33.10 -30.15
C LEU A 242 8.91 -34.23 -29.80
N ARG A 243 8.60 -35.46 -30.20
CA ARG A 243 9.47 -36.64 -29.98
C ARG A 243 10.44 -36.86 -31.13
N SER A 244 10.14 -36.37 -32.33
CA SER A 244 11.01 -36.52 -33.50
C SER A 244 12.14 -35.51 -33.49
N SER A 245 13.38 -35.99 -33.58
CA SER A 245 14.58 -35.14 -33.53
C SER A 245 15.05 -34.59 -34.90
N SER A 246 14.43 -34.98 -36.01
CA SER A 246 14.87 -34.54 -37.36
C SER A 246 13.76 -34.65 -38.41
N LEU A 247 13.48 -33.55 -39.12
CA LEU A 247 12.50 -33.46 -40.21
C LEU A 247 13.15 -33.21 -41.60
N SER A 248 14.39 -32.69 -41.69
CA SER A 248 15.25 -32.53 -42.90
C SER A 248 16.41 -31.52 -42.65
N GLU A 249 17.66 -31.85 -43.02
CA GLU A 249 18.89 -31.12 -42.62
C GLU A 249 18.89 -29.58 -42.76
N GLU A 250 18.29 -29.00 -43.80
CA GLU A 250 18.27 -27.53 -44.02
C GLU A 250 17.01 -26.83 -43.47
N SER A 251 15.84 -27.49 -43.52
CA SER A 251 14.58 -26.96 -42.97
C SER A 251 14.46 -27.17 -41.46
N ASP A 252 15.29 -28.05 -40.89
CA ASP A 252 15.26 -28.43 -39.47
C ASP A 252 15.46 -27.26 -38.54
N GLN A 253 16.29 -26.28 -38.91
CA GLN A 253 16.55 -25.15 -38.02
C GLN A 253 15.32 -24.25 -37.84
N LEU A 254 14.59 -23.94 -38.92
CA LEU A 254 13.39 -23.10 -38.83
C LEU A 254 12.22 -23.87 -38.21
N VAL A 255 12.04 -25.13 -38.60
CA VAL A 255 11.01 -25.99 -38.01
C VAL A 255 11.24 -26.15 -36.50
N ASN A 256 12.48 -26.40 -36.08
CA ASN A 256 12.83 -26.46 -34.66
C ASN A 256 12.60 -25.12 -33.93
N LYS A 257 12.86 -23.97 -34.58
CA LYS A 257 12.55 -22.66 -33.98
C LYS A 257 11.05 -22.47 -33.78
N ILE A 258 10.22 -22.80 -34.77
CA ILE A 258 8.75 -22.72 -34.69
C ILE A 258 8.23 -23.68 -33.61
N ILE A 259 8.70 -24.93 -33.58
CA ILE A 259 8.30 -25.91 -32.56
C ILE A 259 8.71 -25.43 -31.16
N GLN A 260 9.95 -24.99 -30.97
CA GLN A 260 10.42 -24.48 -29.68
C GLN A 260 9.62 -23.26 -29.24
N PHE A 261 9.17 -22.43 -30.18
CA PHE A 261 8.33 -21.29 -29.90
C PHE A 261 6.96 -21.74 -29.41
N GLU A 262 6.27 -22.61 -30.13
CA GLU A 262 4.96 -23.13 -29.71
C GLU A 262 5.02 -23.93 -28.39
N VAL A 263 6.11 -24.65 -28.14
CA VAL A 263 6.37 -25.28 -26.83
C VAL A 263 6.51 -24.23 -25.74
N LEU A 264 7.23 -23.14 -26.01
CA LEU A 264 7.38 -22.05 -25.06
C LEU A 264 6.02 -21.38 -24.80
N LYS A 265 5.21 -21.14 -25.83
CA LYS A 265 3.85 -20.61 -25.70
C LYS A 265 2.99 -21.47 -24.79
N GLU A 266 2.99 -22.77 -25.05
CA GLU A 266 2.25 -23.74 -24.25
C GLU A 266 2.75 -23.72 -22.79
N LYS A 267 4.06 -23.71 -22.58
CA LYS A 267 4.66 -23.62 -21.25
C LYS A 267 4.32 -22.29 -20.55
N VAL A 268 4.33 -21.17 -21.24
CA VAL A 268 3.95 -19.86 -20.68
C VAL A 268 2.49 -19.88 -20.24
N LYS A 269 1.59 -20.31 -21.12
CA LYS A 269 0.14 -20.33 -20.90
C LYS A 269 -0.29 -21.31 -19.80
N TYR A 270 0.27 -22.53 -19.79
CA TYR A 270 -0.20 -23.60 -18.91
C TYR A 270 0.69 -23.85 -17.69
N ASP A 271 1.91 -23.32 -17.64
CA ASP A 271 2.82 -23.47 -16.50
C ASP A 271 3.18 -22.13 -15.85
N PHE A 272 3.84 -21.21 -16.57
CA PHE A 272 4.32 -19.96 -15.96
C PHE A 272 3.19 -19.06 -15.47
N VAL A 273 2.20 -18.74 -16.32
CA VAL A 273 1.09 -17.84 -15.95
C VAL A 273 0.32 -18.35 -14.74
N PRO A 274 -0.14 -19.63 -14.70
CA PRO A 274 -0.83 -20.14 -13.52
C PRO A 274 0.05 -20.15 -12.26
N LYS A 275 1.34 -20.48 -12.37
CA LYS A 275 2.27 -20.41 -11.22
C LYS A 275 2.41 -18.98 -10.69
N PHE A 276 2.54 -17.99 -11.58
CA PHE A 276 2.63 -16.59 -11.17
C PHE A 276 1.35 -16.10 -10.49
N GLU A 277 0.18 -16.44 -11.03
CA GLU A 277 -1.10 -16.11 -10.39
C GLU A 277 -1.23 -16.76 -9.01
N LYS A 278 -0.75 -18.00 -8.85
CA LYS A 278 -0.68 -18.67 -7.55
C LYS A 278 0.30 -17.96 -6.60
N CYS A 279 1.47 -17.55 -7.07
CA CYS A 279 2.40 -16.75 -6.27
C CYS A 279 1.79 -15.44 -5.78
N LYS A 280 1.07 -14.71 -6.66
CA LYS A 280 0.37 -13.48 -6.29
C LYS A 280 -0.65 -13.75 -5.20
N SER A 281 -1.48 -14.77 -5.38
CA SER A 281 -2.48 -15.18 -4.37
C SER A 281 -1.84 -15.56 -3.03
N ILE A 282 -0.79 -16.39 -3.04
CA ILE A 282 -0.03 -16.76 -1.82
C ILE A 282 0.49 -15.50 -1.12
N ALA A 283 1.10 -14.59 -1.87
CA ALA A 283 1.66 -13.37 -1.31
C ALA A 283 0.58 -12.45 -0.72
N MET A 284 -0.57 -12.32 -1.38
CA MET A 284 -1.73 -11.58 -0.85
C MET A 284 -2.25 -12.21 0.44
N LYS A 285 -2.36 -13.53 0.52
CA LYS A 285 -2.79 -14.25 1.74
C LYS A 285 -1.81 -14.07 2.87
N ARG A 286 -0.50 -14.11 2.59
CA ARG A 286 0.55 -13.83 3.57
C ARG A 286 0.54 -12.39 4.04
N LEU A 287 0.35 -11.44 3.13
CA LEU A 287 0.20 -10.03 3.46
C LEU A 287 -1.05 -9.83 4.32
N GLN A 288 -2.18 -10.48 4.01
CA GLN A 288 -3.39 -10.43 4.82
C GLN A 288 -3.18 -11.07 6.20
N TYR A 289 -2.47 -12.20 6.29
CA TYR A 289 -2.13 -12.84 7.56
C TYR A 289 -1.24 -11.93 8.42
N TYR A 290 -0.19 -11.36 7.83
CA TYR A 290 0.69 -10.39 8.48
C TYR A 290 -0.07 -9.13 8.90
N ASP A 291 -0.90 -8.62 7.99
CA ASP A 291 -1.76 -7.48 8.25
C ASP A 291 -2.65 -7.82 9.41
N LEU A 292 -3.25 -9.00 9.53
CA LEU A 292 -4.03 -9.41 10.70
C LEU A 292 -3.22 -9.62 12.00
N GLY A 293 -1.91 -9.36 11.98
CA GLY A 293 -1.02 -9.47 13.13
C GLY A 293 -0.36 -10.83 13.29
N GLY A 294 -0.59 -11.75 12.35
CA GLY A 294 0.06 -13.06 12.31
C GLY A 294 1.55 -12.91 11.99
N LYS A 295 2.40 -13.72 12.61
CA LYS A 295 3.86 -13.65 12.38
C LYS A 295 4.54 -15.00 12.25
N THR A 296 3.96 -16.05 12.83
CA THR A 296 4.45 -17.41 12.58
C THR A 296 4.35 -17.75 11.10
N HIS A 297 5.22 -18.67 10.65
CA HIS A 297 5.24 -19.17 9.28
C HIS A 297 5.54 -18.12 8.20
N LEU A 298 5.75 -16.83 8.50
CA LEU A 298 6.11 -15.84 7.49
C LEU A 298 7.48 -16.08 6.84
N GLU A 299 8.37 -16.83 7.49
CA GLU A 299 9.62 -17.27 6.86
C GLU A 299 9.46 -18.58 6.08
N SER A 300 8.36 -19.34 6.27
CA SER A 300 8.05 -20.47 5.39
C SER A 300 7.60 -19.95 4.05
N ASP A 301 7.95 -20.69 2.99
CA ASP A 301 7.53 -20.41 1.62
C ASP A 301 7.88 -19.00 1.15
N LYS A 302 8.87 -18.35 1.80
CA LYS A 302 9.40 -17.05 1.41
C LYS A 302 10.07 -17.10 0.05
N GLU A 303 10.69 -18.22 -0.24
CA GLU A 303 11.31 -18.52 -1.51
C GLU A 303 10.70 -19.82 -2.02
N ILE A 304 10.03 -19.75 -3.18
CA ILE A 304 9.38 -20.89 -3.80
C ILE A 304 10.12 -21.15 -5.11
N SER A 305 10.72 -22.33 -5.24
CA SER A 305 11.39 -22.67 -6.50
C SER A 305 10.37 -22.87 -7.62
N PHE A 306 10.68 -22.32 -8.80
CA PHE A 306 9.77 -22.28 -9.94
C PHE A 306 9.78 -23.59 -10.76
N ASP A 307 10.75 -24.47 -10.47
CA ASP A 307 10.85 -25.82 -10.99
C ASP A 307 9.72 -26.74 -10.47
N GLN A 308 9.11 -26.38 -9.34
CA GLN A 308 8.05 -27.14 -8.70
C GLN A 308 6.80 -27.21 -9.56
N SER A 309 5.99 -28.25 -9.38
CA SER A 309 4.74 -28.42 -10.12
C SER A 309 3.68 -27.38 -9.73
N ILE A 310 2.76 -27.05 -10.62
CA ILE A 310 1.61 -26.18 -10.29
C ILE A 310 0.79 -26.69 -9.07
N ARG A 311 0.73 -28.02 -8.87
CA ARG A 311 0.07 -28.63 -7.70
C ARG A 311 0.78 -28.27 -6.39
N PHE A 312 2.10 -28.15 -6.41
CA PHE A 312 2.88 -27.70 -5.26
C PHE A 312 2.51 -26.26 -4.86
N PHE A 313 2.41 -25.35 -5.84
CA PHE A 313 1.94 -23.97 -5.60
C PHE A 313 0.51 -23.95 -5.05
N ALA A 314 -0.39 -24.77 -5.58
CA ALA A 314 -1.75 -24.90 -5.07
C ALA A 314 -1.80 -25.41 -3.62
N ASN A 315 -0.91 -26.34 -3.24
CA ASN A 315 -0.80 -26.83 -1.87
C ASN A 315 -0.31 -25.74 -0.91
N ILE A 316 0.68 -24.94 -1.31
CA ILE A 316 1.14 -23.78 -0.51
C ILE A 316 0.00 -22.77 -0.34
N GLU A 317 -0.70 -22.47 -1.43
CA GLU A 317 -1.85 -21.56 -1.40
C GLU A 317 -2.92 -22.04 -0.41
N GLN A 318 -3.30 -23.31 -0.48
CA GLN A 318 -4.28 -23.92 0.44
C GLN A 318 -3.79 -23.89 1.89
N ALA A 319 -2.51 -24.17 2.13
CA ALA A 319 -1.94 -24.10 3.48
C ALA A 319 -2.03 -22.68 4.06
N TRP A 320 -1.83 -21.65 3.23
CA TRP A 320 -2.01 -20.26 3.66
C TRP A 320 -3.48 -19.87 3.85
N ASP A 321 -4.42 -20.43 3.08
CA ASP A 321 -5.85 -20.27 3.35
C ASP A 321 -6.25 -20.86 4.72
N ASP A 322 -5.79 -22.07 5.00
CA ASP A 322 -6.05 -22.74 6.28
C ASP A 322 -5.42 -21.97 7.45
N GLN A 323 -4.19 -21.49 7.27
CA GLN A 323 -3.48 -20.67 8.27
C GLN A 323 -4.20 -19.36 8.54
N LEU A 324 -4.65 -18.65 7.49
CA LEU A 324 -5.38 -17.41 7.62
C LEU A 324 -6.74 -17.62 8.29
N LYS A 325 -7.45 -18.68 7.93
CA LYS A 325 -8.72 -19.06 8.55
C LYS A 325 -8.54 -19.37 10.04
N LYS A 326 -7.57 -20.22 10.38
CA LYS A 326 -7.20 -20.54 11.77
C LYS A 326 -6.86 -19.29 12.57
N TRP A 327 -6.12 -18.34 11.99
CA TRP A 327 -5.78 -17.08 12.64
C TRP A 327 -6.99 -16.18 12.89
N LYS A 328 -7.86 -16.04 11.88
CA LYS A 328 -9.12 -15.30 12.03
C LYS A 328 -10.01 -15.91 13.12
N ASP A 329 -10.08 -17.23 13.19
CA ASP A 329 -10.85 -17.93 14.22
C ASP A 329 -10.21 -17.78 15.60
N THR A 330 -8.87 -17.79 15.69
CA THR A 330 -8.14 -17.53 16.95
C THR A 330 -8.44 -16.12 17.46
N ILE A 331 -8.36 -15.10 16.60
CA ILE A 331 -8.69 -13.72 16.98
C ILE A 331 -10.15 -13.58 17.43
N LYS A 332 -11.08 -14.30 16.78
CA LYS A 332 -12.50 -14.26 17.14
C LYS A 332 -12.82 -15.01 18.44
N ASN A 333 -12.12 -16.10 18.71
CA ASN A 333 -12.38 -16.99 19.84
C ASN A 333 -11.56 -16.65 21.08
N ASP A 334 -10.48 -15.87 20.96
CA ASP A 334 -9.71 -15.38 22.11
C ASP A 334 -10.61 -14.54 23.03
N ASP A 335 -10.50 -14.82 24.33
CA ASP A 335 -11.39 -14.37 25.40
C ASP A 335 -11.84 -12.91 25.21
N VAL A 336 -13.17 -12.73 25.18
CA VAL A 336 -13.85 -11.43 25.05
C VAL A 336 -13.28 -10.42 26.05
N SER A 337 -12.84 -10.86 27.24
CA SER A 337 -12.19 -10.02 28.26
C SER A 337 -10.84 -9.43 27.79
N THR A 338 -10.01 -10.24 27.15
CA THR A 338 -8.72 -9.84 26.56
C THR A 338 -8.96 -8.91 25.37
N THR A 339 -9.89 -9.26 24.49
CA THR A 339 -10.26 -8.46 23.31
C THR A 339 -10.83 -7.10 23.70
N ILE A 340 -11.65 -7.03 24.75
CA ILE A 340 -12.16 -5.79 25.34
C ILE A 340 -11.01 -4.95 25.91
N THR A 341 -10.09 -5.54 26.68
CA THR A 341 -8.96 -4.80 27.26
C THR A 341 -8.04 -4.21 26.18
N LEU A 342 -7.81 -4.97 25.11
CA LEU A 342 -7.07 -4.51 23.94
C LEU A 342 -7.84 -3.41 23.20
N ALA A 343 -9.13 -3.61 22.93
CA ALA A 343 -9.98 -2.61 22.30
C ALA A 343 -10.11 -1.31 23.12
N LEU A 344 -10.09 -1.39 24.46
CA LEU A 344 -10.11 -0.24 25.37
C LEU A 344 -8.85 0.63 25.28
N LEU A 345 -7.71 0.01 24.97
CA LEU A 345 -6.40 0.68 24.91
C LEU A 345 -5.98 1.06 23.50
N LEU A 346 -6.66 0.57 22.46
CA LEU A 346 -6.26 0.73 21.06
C LEU A 346 -7.36 1.42 20.26
N LEU A 347 -7.03 2.60 19.72
CA LEU A 347 -7.93 3.41 18.90
C LEU A 347 -8.05 2.91 17.44
N SER A 348 -7.17 2.00 16.98
CA SER A 348 -7.18 1.47 15.62
C SER A 348 -6.41 0.13 15.49
N PRO A 349 -7.01 -0.93 14.89
CA PRO A 349 -6.38 -2.24 14.67
C PRO A 349 -5.10 -2.29 13.83
N PRO A 350 -4.95 -1.59 12.68
CA PRO A 350 -3.71 -1.64 11.90
C PRO A 350 -2.46 -1.19 12.68
N LYS A 351 -2.64 -0.31 13.67
CA LYS A 351 -1.54 0.27 14.48
C LYS A 351 -1.23 -0.54 15.77
N PHE A 352 -2.14 -1.39 16.24
CA PHE A 352 -1.90 -2.40 17.28
C PHE A 352 -0.75 -3.36 16.94
N ARG A 353 -0.67 -3.71 15.65
CA ARG A 353 0.20 -4.77 15.11
C ARG A 353 1.68 -4.38 15.09
N LEU A 354 1.97 -3.08 15.03
CA LEU A 354 3.33 -2.53 15.16
C LEU A 354 3.85 -2.56 16.61
N SER A 355 2.98 -2.36 17.61
CA SER A 355 3.37 -2.27 19.03
C SER A 355 3.81 -3.61 19.63
N ILE A 356 3.18 -4.73 19.24
CA ILE A 356 3.57 -6.08 19.69
C ILE A 356 5.00 -6.42 19.24
N ARG A 357 5.42 -5.96 18.05
CA ARG A 357 6.73 -6.25 17.46
C ARG A 357 7.90 -5.67 18.25
N THR A 358 7.75 -4.49 18.84
CA THR A 358 8.86 -3.89 19.60
C THR A 358 8.94 -4.40 21.04
N LEU A 359 7.83 -4.88 21.59
CA LEU A 359 7.85 -5.59 22.88
C LEU A 359 8.64 -6.91 22.79
N GLN A 360 8.60 -7.59 21.63
CA GLN A 360 9.29 -8.87 21.41
C GLN A 360 10.76 -8.73 20.96
N SER A 361 11.13 -7.67 20.22
CA SER A 361 12.43 -7.58 19.53
C SER A 361 13.55 -6.85 20.27
N LYS A 362 13.28 -6.23 21.43
CA LYS A 362 14.32 -5.58 22.25
C LYS A 362 14.69 -6.46 23.45
N PRO A 363 15.98 -6.74 23.71
CA PRO A 363 16.39 -7.46 24.91
C PRO A 363 15.88 -6.70 26.13
N GLN A 364 15.37 -7.42 27.14
CA GLN A 364 14.73 -6.84 28.33
C GLN A 364 15.49 -5.61 28.87
N ARG A 365 16.83 -5.61 28.84
CA ARG A 365 17.71 -4.52 29.31
C ARG A 365 17.54 -3.15 28.60
N THR A 366 17.09 -3.08 27.34
CA THR A 366 16.89 -1.80 26.62
C THR A 366 15.48 -1.23 26.74
N LEU A 367 14.47 -2.05 27.04
CA LEU A 367 13.11 -1.59 27.38
C LEU A 367 13.04 -0.78 28.70
N TYR A 368 14.12 -0.79 29.51
CA TYR A 368 14.26 -0.02 30.75
C TYR A 368 14.73 1.43 30.55
N LYS A 369 15.06 1.85 29.31
CA LYS A 369 15.29 3.27 29.04
C LYS A 369 13.94 3.96 28.81
N ARG A 370 13.72 5.02 29.60
CA ARG A 370 12.51 5.87 29.74
C ARG A 370 11.88 6.36 28.42
N SER A 371 12.52 6.18 27.26
CA SER A 371 12.05 6.62 25.94
C SER A 371 11.36 5.54 25.11
N ASP A 372 11.64 4.25 25.32
CA ASP A 372 11.20 3.22 24.37
C ASP A 372 9.77 2.73 24.67
N PHE A 373 9.44 2.39 25.92
CA PHE A 373 8.06 2.03 26.30
C PHE A 373 7.10 3.23 26.29
N ASN A 374 7.64 4.43 26.53
CA ASN A 374 6.98 5.73 26.37
C ASN A 374 6.85 6.16 24.90
N ILE A 375 6.92 5.23 23.94
CA ILE A 375 6.39 5.42 22.59
C ILE A 375 5.24 4.44 22.34
N TYR A 376 5.29 3.23 22.92
CA TYR A 376 4.34 2.13 22.64
C TYR A 376 2.93 2.28 23.23
N VAL A 377 2.79 2.98 24.35
CA VAL A 377 1.48 3.40 24.90
C VAL A 377 1.25 4.91 24.65
N TYR A 378 2.30 5.60 24.25
CA TYR A 378 2.45 7.05 24.32
C TYR A 378 2.10 7.75 23.01
N SER A 379 2.16 7.04 21.88
CA SER A 379 1.67 7.55 20.60
C SER A 379 0.14 7.45 20.45
N TYR A 380 -0.57 6.84 21.42
CA TYR A 380 -2.01 6.55 21.28
C TYR A 380 -2.92 7.05 22.40
N GLN A 381 -2.37 7.56 23.52
CA GLN A 381 -3.09 8.49 24.39
C GLN A 381 -2.18 9.60 24.91
N LYS A 382 -2.66 10.82 24.70
CA LYS A 382 -2.11 12.12 25.11
C LYS A 382 -1.49 12.10 26.53
N LYS A 383 -0.29 12.70 26.66
CA LYS A 383 0.43 12.97 27.91
C LYS A 383 -0.44 13.73 28.93
N ASN A 384 -0.76 13.08 30.05
CA ASN A 384 -0.53 13.59 31.41
C ASN A 384 -0.88 12.56 32.50
N LEU A 385 -1.71 11.54 32.24
CA LEU A 385 -2.02 10.54 33.27
C LEU A 385 -1.01 9.38 33.33
N LEU A 386 -0.55 8.85 32.20
CA LEU A 386 0.21 7.59 32.20
C LEU A 386 1.69 7.74 32.64
N SER A 387 2.31 8.92 32.52
CA SER A 387 3.68 9.17 33.00
C SER A 387 3.76 9.17 34.54
N SER A 388 2.77 9.76 35.22
CA SER A 388 2.59 9.67 36.67
C SER A 388 2.17 8.26 37.12
N LEU A 389 1.34 7.55 36.33
CA LEU A 389 0.89 6.20 36.64
C LEU A 389 2.00 5.15 36.48
N TRP A 390 2.92 5.33 35.54
CA TRP A 390 4.13 4.51 35.46
C TRP A 390 5.01 4.69 36.69
N TYR A 391 5.11 5.91 37.25
CA TYR A 391 5.85 6.14 38.50
C TYR A 391 5.24 5.38 39.70
N ILE A 392 3.91 5.30 39.77
CA ILE A 392 3.17 4.58 40.81
C ILE A 392 3.26 3.06 40.62
N ALA A 393 3.10 2.56 39.38
CA ALA A 393 3.20 1.13 39.05
C ALA A 393 4.65 0.60 39.17
N TRP A 394 5.64 1.41 38.76
CA TRP A 394 7.07 1.11 38.88
C TRP A 394 7.55 1.11 40.34
N GLY A 395 6.99 2.01 41.18
CA GLY A 395 7.24 2.02 42.62
C GLY A 395 6.72 0.77 43.34
N GLN A 396 5.60 0.21 42.88
CA GLN A 396 4.95 -0.98 43.47
C GLN A 396 5.53 -2.32 42.96
N GLN A 397 5.96 -2.40 41.69
CA GLN A 397 6.41 -3.68 41.08
C GLN A 397 7.89 -4.04 41.30
N LYS A 398 8.72 -3.16 41.88
CA LYS A 398 10.16 -3.44 42.09
C LYS A 398 10.43 -4.66 43.00
N LYS A 399 9.40 -5.21 43.67
CA LYS A 399 9.54 -6.36 44.60
C LYS A 399 8.82 -7.66 44.18
N LYS A 400 7.93 -7.69 43.18
CA LYS A 400 7.22 -8.94 42.81
C LYS A 400 7.12 -9.15 41.29
N LYS A 401 7.73 -10.26 40.84
CA LYS A 401 7.61 -10.94 39.53
C LYS A 401 8.34 -10.33 38.32
N LYS A 402 9.67 -10.46 38.33
CA LYS A 402 10.54 -10.53 37.11
C LYS A 402 10.31 -11.79 36.24
N ARG A 403 9.35 -12.67 36.57
CA ARG A 403 9.24 -14.04 36.00
C ARG A 403 8.11 -14.26 34.99
N ALA A 404 7.24 -13.29 34.72
CA ALA A 404 5.96 -13.57 34.02
C ALA A 404 5.98 -13.45 32.48
N TRP A 405 6.94 -12.75 31.88
CA TRP A 405 7.02 -12.58 30.41
C TRP A 405 8.22 -13.34 29.83
N LYS A 406 8.14 -14.67 29.87
CA LYS A 406 9.00 -15.57 29.10
C LYS A 406 8.08 -16.48 28.31
N GLY A 407 8.03 -16.29 27.01
CA GLY A 407 7.16 -17.07 26.14
C GLY A 407 7.60 -16.89 24.71
N ASP A 408 8.37 -17.87 24.23
CA ASP A 408 8.83 -17.95 22.85
C ASP A 408 7.73 -18.47 21.89
N SER A 409 6.54 -18.82 22.41
CA SER A 409 5.37 -19.20 21.60
C SER A 409 4.36 -18.06 21.47
N GLU A 410 3.86 -17.82 20.24
CA GLU A 410 2.80 -16.83 19.95
C GLU A 410 1.41 -17.28 20.43
N GLU A 411 1.23 -18.56 20.74
CA GLU A 411 0.00 -19.12 21.28
C GLU A 411 -0.33 -18.46 22.64
N GLY A 412 -1.53 -17.87 22.74
CA GLY A 412 -1.95 -17.09 23.91
C GLY A 412 -1.14 -15.81 24.14
N LEU A 413 -0.45 -15.26 23.14
CA LEU A 413 0.23 -13.96 23.26
C LEU A 413 -0.77 -12.83 23.49
N LEU A 414 -1.85 -12.80 22.70
CA LEU A 414 -2.91 -11.80 22.83
C LEU A 414 -3.55 -11.88 24.21
N ASP A 415 -3.88 -13.08 24.65
CA ASP A 415 -4.42 -13.33 25.99
C ASP A 415 -3.47 -12.87 27.12
N ARG A 416 -2.18 -13.19 27.03
CA ARG A 416 -1.19 -12.70 28.00
C ARG A 416 -1.02 -11.18 27.97
N LEU A 417 -1.07 -10.57 26.78
CA LEU A 417 -1.01 -9.12 26.63
C LEU A 417 -2.25 -8.47 27.22
N GLY A 418 -3.45 -8.97 26.91
CA GLY A 418 -4.70 -8.47 27.48
C GLY A 418 -4.71 -8.59 28.99
N ARG A 419 -4.34 -9.75 29.55
CA ARG A 419 -4.20 -9.94 31.01
C ARG A 419 -3.15 -9.00 31.61
N PHE A 420 -1.99 -8.84 30.96
CA PHE A 420 -0.98 -7.89 31.42
C PHE A 420 -1.50 -6.46 31.44
N LEU A 421 -2.20 -6.03 30.40
CA LEU A 421 -2.77 -4.69 30.31
C LEU A 421 -3.90 -4.51 31.33
N GLN A 422 -4.74 -5.52 31.49
CA GLN A 422 -5.81 -5.53 32.49
C GLN A 422 -5.19 -5.40 33.88
N ASP A 423 -4.20 -6.21 34.24
CA ASP A 423 -3.53 -6.15 35.55
C ASP A 423 -2.77 -4.84 35.77
N SER A 424 -2.06 -4.37 34.74
CA SER A 424 -1.21 -3.16 34.82
C SER A 424 -2.03 -1.88 34.89
N PHE A 425 -3.22 -1.89 34.27
CA PHE A 425 -4.08 -0.73 34.19
C PHE A 425 -5.40 -0.92 34.93
N ALA A 426 -5.66 -2.01 35.66
CA ALA A 426 -6.94 -2.29 36.32
C ALA A 426 -7.41 -1.11 37.16
N SER A 427 -6.56 -0.58 38.04
CA SER A 427 -6.89 0.58 38.87
C SER A 427 -7.15 1.85 38.07
N TYR A 428 -6.56 1.98 36.87
CA TYR A 428 -6.74 3.13 35.99
C TYR A 428 -7.95 2.98 35.08
N LEU A 429 -8.17 1.81 34.49
CA LEU A 429 -9.39 1.48 33.77
C LEU A 429 -10.58 1.72 34.68
N VAL A 430 -10.55 1.19 35.92
CA VAL A 430 -11.57 1.47 36.94
C VAL A 430 -11.69 2.98 37.22
N LYS A 431 -10.60 3.75 37.37
CA LYS A 431 -10.69 5.22 37.61
C LYS A 431 -11.13 6.05 36.40
N SER A 432 -10.76 5.66 35.19
CA SER A 432 -11.12 6.35 33.94
C SER A 432 -12.57 6.01 33.55
N LEU A 433 -13.02 4.79 33.87
CA LEU A 433 -14.43 4.39 33.89
C LEU A 433 -15.20 5.14 34.99
N ASN A 434 -14.58 5.33 36.18
CA ASN A 434 -15.15 6.02 37.35
C ASN A 434 -14.71 7.50 37.48
N LEU A 435 -14.66 8.26 36.39
CA LEU A 435 -14.41 9.71 36.49
C LEU A 435 -15.49 10.36 37.38
N PRO A 436 -15.14 11.36 38.20
CA PRO A 436 -16.01 11.87 39.25
C PRO A 436 -17.35 12.35 38.68
N TYR A 437 -18.39 11.63 39.10
CA TYR A 437 -19.79 11.85 38.82
C TYR A 437 -20.25 13.12 39.54
N GLU A 438 -20.48 14.20 38.77
CA GLU A 438 -21.32 15.30 39.24
C GLU A 438 -22.77 14.90 38.99
N SER A 439 -23.63 15.00 40.02
CA SER A 439 -25.02 14.50 39.98
C SER A 439 -25.74 14.94 38.68
N PRO A 440 -26.20 14.00 37.84
CA PRO A 440 -26.81 14.32 36.57
C PRO A 440 -28.14 15.01 36.79
N ARG A 441 -28.43 16.01 35.95
CA ARG A 441 -29.73 16.70 35.97
C ARG A 441 -30.87 15.81 35.43
N SER A 442 -30.52 14.79 34.62
CA SER A 442 -31.44 13.76 34.10
C SER A 442 -30.63 12.64 33.43
N PRO A 443 -30.65 11.39 33.92
CA PRO A 443 -29.86 10.31 33.33
C PRO A 443 -30.39 9.93 31.94
N LEU A 444 -29.48 9.79 30.98
CA LEU A 444 -29.77 9.27 29.65
C LEU A 444 -30.25 7.81 29.74
N ARG A 445 -31.18 7.44 28.85
CA ARG A 445 -31.71 6.07 28.79
C ARG A 445 -30.67 5.11 28.22
N LYS A 446 -30.46 3.99 28.94
CA LYS A 446 -29.60 2.86 28.60
C LYS A 446 -30.30 1.84 27.68
N GLY A 447 -29.51 1.02 27.00
CA GLY A 447 -29.99 -0.19 26.30
C GLY A 447 -30.57 0.04 24.91
N LYS A 448 -30.56 1.28 24.42
CA LYS A 448 -30.94 1.62 23.02
C LYS A 448 -29.94 2.64 22.45
N PRO A 449 -29.63 2.57 21.15
CA PRO A 449 -28.94 3.67 20.49
C PRO A 449 -29.90 4.87 20.41
N TYR A 450 -29.35 6.08 20.35
CA TYR A 450 -30.13 7.27 20.04
C TYR A 450 -29.45 8.02 18.90
N LEU A 451 -30.24 8.39 17.90
CA LEU A 451 -29.80 9.14 16.73
C LEU A 451 -30.17 10.62 16.90
N HIS A 452 -29.17 11.48 16.90
CA HIS A 452 -29.32 12.93 16.87
C HIS A 452 -28.98 13.44 15.47
N ILE A 453 -29.84 14.28 14.92
CA ILE A 453 -29.60 14.95 13.64
C ILE A 453 -29.51 16.46 13.93
N CYS A 454 -28.38 17.07 13.61
CA CYS A 454 -28.09 18.46 13.95
C CYS A 454 -27.45 19.22 12.78
N GLN A 455 -27.25 20.52 12.93
CA GLN A 455 -26.47 21.29 11.96
C GLN A 455 -24.97 21.02 12.15
N GLU A 456 -24.19 21.13 11.07
CA GLU A 456 -22.74 20.89 11.10
C GLU A 456 -22.00 21.72 12.17
N THR A 457 -22.39 22.98 12.34
CA THR A 457 -21.84 23.88 13.36
C THR A 457 -22.17 23.48 14.81
N GLN A 458 -23.12 22.57 15.01
CA GLN A 458 -23.62 22.17 16.33
C GLN A 458 -23.13 20.80 16.79
N VAL A 459 -22.40 20.07 15.95
CA VAL A 459 -21.95 18.70 16.22
C VAL A 459 -21.15 18.61 17.53
N LEU A 460 -20.14 19.47 17.70
CA LEU A 460 -19.34 19.49 18.93
C LEU A 460 -20.18 19.90 20.15
N SER A 461 -21.09 20.87 19.98
CA SER A 461 -22.00 21.30 21.03
C SER A 461 -22.90 20.17 21.52
N HIS A 462 -23.38 19.32 20.61
CA HIS A 462 -24.18 18.13 20.94
C HIS A 462 -23.37 17.13 21.77
N VAL A 463 -22.14 16.81 21.34
CA VAL A 463 -21.25 15.92 22.10
C VAL A 463 -21.04 16.46 23.51
N LEU A 464 -20.65 17.72 23.65
CA LEU A 464 -20.39 18.32 24.97
C LEU A 464 -21.64 18.34 25.86
N LYS A 465 -22.81 18.64 25.29
CA LYS A 465 -24.07 18.65 26.04
C LYS A 465 -24.41 17.28 26.60
N LEU A 466 -24.26 16.21 25.79
CA LEU A 466 -24.51 14.84 26.23
C LEU A 466 -23.57 14.42 27.38
N TYR A 467 -22.28 14.74 27.27
CA TYR A 467 -21.32 14.46 28.34
C TYR A 467 -21.61 15.23 29.62
N LEU A 468 -22.02 16.50 29.52
CA LEU A 468 -22.45 17.30 30.68
C LEU A 468 -23.69 16.74 31.35
N MET A 469 -24.66 16.24 30.58
CA MET A 469 -25.88 15.61 31.13
C MET A 469 -25.56 14.35 31.94
N GLU A 470 -24.57 13.58 31.49
CA GLU A 470 -24.08 12.37 32.16
C GLU A 470 -23.06 12.63 33.26
N GLY A 471 -22.61 13.88 33.45
CA GLY A 471 -21.53 14.21 34.38
C GLY A 471 -20.19 13.56 34.01
N GLN A 472 -19.99 13.23 32.73
CA GLN A 472 -18.79 12.55 32.21
C GLN A 472 -17.91 13.52 31.39
N THR A 473 -16.67 13.11 31.10
CA THR A 473 -15.76 13.88 30.24
C THR A 473 -15.50 13.13 28.93
N PRO A 474 -15.55 13.81 27.77
CA PRO A 474 -15.28 13.16 26.49
C PRO A 474 -13.82 12.71 26.40
N THR A 475 -13.62 11.49 25.93
CA THR A 475 -12.28 10.91 25.68
C THR A 475 -12.26 10.24 24.31
N ALA A 476 -11.07 10.10 23.72
CA ALA A 476 -10.91 9.50 22.38
C ALA A 476 -11.40 8.04 22.29
N CYS A 477 -11.42 7.30 23.40
CA CYS A 477 -11.96 5.93 23.41
C CYS A 477 -13.50 5.90 23.36
N ARG A 478 -14.16 6.99 23.77
CA ARG A 478 -15.62 7.09 23.89
C ARG A 478 -16.26 7.99 22.84
N VAL A 479 -15.50 8.87 22.20
CA VAL A 479 -15.98 9.71 21.10
C VAL A 479 -15.18 9.37 19.85
N LEU A 480 -15.86 8.86 18.83
CA LEU A 480 -15.26 8.59 17.52
C LEU A 480 -15.86 9.54 16.49
N PHE A 481 -15.03 10.45 15.98
CA PHE A 481 -15.34 11.26 14.81
C PHE A 481 -15.00 10.44 13.57
N CYS A 482 -16.01 10.16 12.76
CA CYS A 482 -15.85 9.46 11.51
C CYS A 482 -15.44 10.42 10.39
N ASP A 483 -14.64 9.89 9.48
CA ASP A 483 -14.28 10.50 8.20
C ASP A 483 -14.21 9.41 7.11
N GLN A 484 -13.85 9.79 5.89
CA GLN A 484 -13.73 8.87 4.76
C GLN A 484 -12.64 7.80 4.95
N SER A 485 -11.68 8.04 5.85
CA SER A 485 -10.59 7.10 6.16
C SER A 485 -10.91 6.13 7.28
N THR A 486 -12.03 6.36 7.99
CA THR A 486 -12.44 5.54 9.13
C THR A 486 -12.87 4.16 8.65
N THR A 487 -12.22 3.12 9.18
CA THR A 487 -12.39 1.73 8.74
C THR A 487 -13.42 0.97 9.56
N ILE A 488 -13.94 -0.14 9.02
CA ILE A 488 -14.89 -1.00 9.75
C ILE A 488 -14.28 -1.54 11.05
N GLU A 489 -12.99 -1.84 11.07
CA GLU A 489 -12.34 -2.40 12.26
C GLU A 489 -12.20 -1.36 13.39
N GLN A 490 -12.09 -0.06 13.06
CA GLN A 490 -12.15 1.01 14.07
C GLN A 490 -13.54 1.11 14.69
N LEU A 491 -14.58 0.95 13.87
CA LEU A 491 -15.97 0.92 14.32
C LEU A 491 -16.26 -0.32 15.18
N GLU A 492 -15.74 -1.49 14.80
CA GLU A 492 -15.80 -2.71 15.62
C GLU A 492 -15.16 -2.49 16.99
N CYS A 493 -13.95 -1.91 17.03
CA CYS A 493 -13.28 -1.60 18.30
C CYS A 493 -14.07 -0.62 19.16
N PHE A 494 -14.65 0.41 18.54
CA PHE A 494 -15.54 1.35 19.22
C PHE A 494 -16.76 0.64 19.81
N MET A 495 -17.38 -0.26 19.07
CA MET A 495 -18.52 -1.03 19.55
C MET A 495 -18.16 -2.02 20.66
N LEU A 496 -17.01 -2.69 20.55
CA LEU A 496 -16.50 -3.56 21.61
C LEU A 496 -16.33 -2.79 22.92
N ARG A 497 -15.79 -1.55 22.87
CA ARG A 497 -15.71 -0.67 24.05
C ARG A 497 -17.08 -0.26 24.57
N CYS A 498 -18.01 0.08 23.67
CA CYS A 498 -19.36 0.49 24.03
C CYS A 498 -20.17 -0.63 24.71
N LEU A 499 -19.93 -1.89 24.33
CA LEU A 499 -20.70 -3.06 24.77
C LEU A 499 -19.95 -3.94 25.78
N ALA A 500 -18.76 -3.50 26.20
CA ALA A 500 -17.94 -4.17 27.19
C ALA A 500 -18.66 -4.19 28.54
N ASP A 501 -18.83 -5.38 29.10
CA ASP A 501 -19.29 -5.53 30.48
C ASP A 501 -18.09 -5.34 31.40
N THR A 502 -18.08 -4.22 32.12
CA THR A 502 -16.99 -3.87 33.05
C THR A 502 -17.40 -4.01 34.51
N GLY A 503 -18.62 -4.49 34.79
CA GLY A 503 -19.19 -4.52 36.15
C GLY A 503 -19.41 -3.13 36.78
N VAL A 504 -19.35 -2.07 35.97
CA VAL A 504 -19.54 -0.66 36.33
C VAL A 504 -20.67 -0.09 35.46
N ASP A 505 -21.33 0.98 35.91
CA ASP A 505 -22.30 1.71 35.09
C ASP A 505 -21.74 2.02 33.68
N PRO A 506 -22.55 1.85 32.62
CA PRO A 506 -22.11 2.05 31.25
C PRO A 506 -21.70 3.49 31.03
N CYS A 507 -20.58 3.67 30.33
CA CYS A 507 -20.10 4.98 29.94
C CYS A 507 -20.77 5.45 28.65
N LEU A 508 -20.95 6.77 28.52
CA LEU A 508 -21.47 7.38 27.30
C LEU A 508 -20.46 7.22 26.15
N HIS A 509 -20.92 6.67 25.03
CA HIS A 509 -20.18 6.56 23.79
C HIS A 509 -20.90 7.33 22.68
N CYS A 510 -20.14 8.14 21.93
CA CYS A 510 -20.65 8.96 20.83
C CYS A 510 -19.94 8.58 19.53
N LEU A 511 -20.72 8.15 18.55
CA LEU A 511 -20.30 8.04 17.15
C LEU A 511 -20.73 9.30 16.42
N VAL A 512 -19.79 10.02 15.84
CA VAL A 512 -20.00 11.39 15.34
C VAL A 512 -19.69 11.45 13.86
N LEU A 513 -20.60 12.01 13.06
CA LEU A 513 -20.52 12.13 11.61
C LEU A 513 -20.35 10.80 10.84
N PRO A 514 -21.04 9.69 11.22
CA PRO A 514 -20.87 8.40 10.53
C PRO A 514 -21.35 8.41 9.06
N GLU A 515 -22.07 9.42 8.61
CA GLU A 515 -22.40 9.68 7.21
C GLU A 515 -21.17 10.00 6.35
N LEU A 516 -20.04 10.43 6.94
CA LEU A 516 -18.79 10.66 6.22
C LEU A 516 -18.03 9.36 5.89
N LEU A 517 -18.48 8.22 6.42
CA LEU A 517 -17.95 6.91 6.07
C LEU A 517 -18.28 6.58 4.60
N SER A 518 -17.45 5.75 3.96
CA SER A 518 -17.79 5.23 2.64
C SER A 518 -19.09 4.41 2.67
N TYR A 519 -19.83 4.38 1.56
CA TYR A 519 -21.12 3.70 1.48
C TYR A 519 -21.07 2.22 1.88
N SER A 520 -20.02 1.49 1.46
CA SER A 520 -19.81 0.10 1.83
C SER A 520 -19.63 -0.06 3.35
N VAL A 521 -18.84 0.80 3.98
CA VAL A 521 -18.61 0.80 5.43
C VAL A 521 -19.87 1.19 6.19
N GLN A 522 -20.67 2.15 5.69
CA GLN A 522 -21.97 2.48 6.31
C GLN A 522 -22.90 1.26 6.33
N CYS A 523 -23.08 0.59 5.19
CA CYS A 523 -23.92 -0.61 5.07
C CYS A 523 -23.46 -1.72 6.02
N GLU A 524 -22.15 -2.00 6.05
CA GLU A 524 -21.57 -3.01 6.93
C GLU A 524 -21.75 -2.66 8.41
N PHE A 525 -21.54 -1.39 8.77
CA PHE A 525 -21.69 -0.89 10.13
C PHE A 525 -23.13 -1.01 10.65
N VAL A 526 -24.15 -0.66 9.83
CA VAL A 526 -25.56 -0.85 10.20
C VAL A 526 -25.85 -2.32 10.50
N ASN A 527 -25.36 -3.23 9.66
CA ASN A 527 -25.55 -4.67 9.85
C ASN A 527 -24.81 -5.19 11.09
N MET A 528 -23.62 -4.66 11.39
CA MET A 528 -22.90 -4.98 12.62
C MET A 528 -23.67 -4.50 13.86
N LEU A 529 -24.08 -3.23 13.91
CA LEU A 529 -24.82 -2.67 15.03
C LEU A 529 -26.10 -3.48 15.33
N ARG A 530 -26.90 -3.79 14.30
CA ARG A 530 -28.12 -4.59 14.46
C ARG A 530 -27.84 -5.96 15.08
N ARG A 531 -26.74 -6.61 14.69
CA ARG A 531 -26.33 -7.91 15.25
C ARG A 531 -25.86 -7.79 16.70
N GLN A 532 -25.01 -6.80 16.99
CA GLN A 532 -24.38 -6.66 18.31
C GLN A 532 -25.32 -6.10 19.39
N LEU A 533 -26.27 -5.24 19.02
CA LEU A 533 -27.21 -4.63 19.97
C LEU A 533 -28.38 -5.54 20.36
N LYS A 534 -28.68 -6.61 19.60
CA LYS A 534 -29.90 -7.44 19.77
C LYS A 534 -30.07 -8.03 21.18
N ASN A 535 -28.97 -8.33 21.88
CA ASN A 535 -28.98 -9.01 23.18
C ASN A 535 -28.27 -8.21 24.29
N LYS A 536 -28.00 -6.92 24.07
CA LYS A 536 -27.30 -6.06 25.04
C LYS A 536 -28.25 -5.02 25.58
N MET A 537 -28.31 -4.89 26.90
CA MET A 537 -29.21 -3.96 27.59
C MET A 537 -28.48 -2.87 28.38
N ASP A 538 -27.18 -3.05 28.64
CA ASP A 538 -26.40 -2.14 29.46
C ASP A 538 -25.32 -1.42 28.64
N TYR A 539 -25.75 -0.41 27.88
CA TYR A 539 -24.87 0.47 27.12
C TYR A 539 -25.51 1.86 26.94
N LEU A 540 -24.66 2.87 26.70
CA LEU A 540 -25.06 4.24 26.38
C LEU A 540 -24.42 4.67 25.06
N LEU A 541 -25.12 4.42 23.94
CA LEU A 541 -24.64 4.79 22.60
C LEU A 541 -25.44 5.97 22.05
N ARG A 542 -24.74 6.97 21.53
CA ARG A 542 -25.29 8.12 20.81
C ARG A 542 -24.65 8.22 19.43
N ILE A 543 -25.49 8.41 18.42
CA ILE A 543 -25.09 8.59 17.02
C ILE A 543 -25.46 10.01 16.64
N ILE A 544 -24.49 10.81 16.21
CA ILE A 544 -24.70 12.23 15.86
C ILE A 544 -24.41 12.38 14.38
N CYS A 545 -25.44 12.73 13.62
CA CYS A 545 -25.39 12.97 12.18
C CYS A 545 -25.74 14.44 11.87
N VAL A 546 -25.29 14.91 10.71
CA VAL A 546 -25.75 16.15 10.08
C VAL A 546 -26.72 15.88 8.93
N GLU A 547 -26.62 14.70 8.31
CA GLU A 547 -27.45 14.32 7.16
C GLU A 547 -28.48 13.25 7.51
N SER A 548 -29.76 13.61 7.39
CA SER A 548 -30.88 12.69 7.67
C SER A 548 -31.08 11.59 6.62
N GLN A 549 -30.52 11.78 5.41
CA GLN A 549 -30.65 10.85 4.28
C GLN A 549 -29.53 9.81 4.20
N SER A 550 -28.54 9.87 5.09
CA SER A 550 -27.47 8.87 5.13
C SER A 550 -28.02 7.47 5.45
N VAL A 551 -27.31 6.43 4.99
CA VAL A 551 -27.66 5.03 5.26
C VAL A 551 -27.76 4.76 6.76
N ILE A 552 -26.87 5.39 7.54
CA ILE A 552 -26.88 5.33 9.00
C ILE A 552 -28.14 5.98 9.57
N ALA A 553 -28.43 7.23 9.21
CA ALA A 553 -29.59 7.94 9.74
C ALA A 553 -30.91 7.24 9.39
N GLN A 554 -31.04 6.74 8.16
CA GLN A 554 -32.19 5.95 7.74
C GLN A 554 -32.26 4.61 8.49
N GLY A 555 -31.13 3.92 8.63
CA GLY A 555 -31.02 2.64 9.33
C GLY A 555 -31.39 2.71 10.82
N PHE A 556 -31.22 3.88 11.44
CA PHE A 556 -31.50 4.16 12.85
C PHE A 556 -32.64 5.17 13.07
N HIS A 557 -33.47 5.46 12.07
CA HIS A 557 -34.55 6.45 12.18
C HIS A 557 -35.53 6.17 13.33
N VAL A 558 -35.81 4.90 13.62
CA VAL A 558 -36.68 4.47 14.75
C VAL A 558 -36.11 4.87 16.11
N TYR A 559 -34.81 5.13 16.18
CA TYR A 559 -34.08 5.54 17.38
C TYR A 559 -33.80 7.05 17.41
N ARG A 560 -34.45 7.83 16.54
CA ARG A 560 -34.25 9.27 16.48
C ARG A 560 -34.71 9.93 17.78
N ASP A 561 -33.81 10.70 18.36
CA ASP A 561 -34.12 11.61 19.46
C ASP A 561 -34.54 12.95 18.87
N ASN A 562 -35.71 13.42 19.27
CA ASN A 562 -36.25 14.70 18.83
C ASN A 562 -36.04 15.81 19.87
N ASP A 563 -35.47 15.47 21.04
CA ASP A 563 -35.20 16.46 22.07
C ASP A 563 -34.04 17.37 21.63
N PRO A 564 -34.24 18.71 21.58
CA PRO A 564 -33.21 19.62 21.11
C PRO A 564 -32.05 19.68 22.10
N LEU A 565 -30.86 19.25 21.66
CA LEU A 565 -29.63 19.36 22.44
C LEU A 565 -28.98 20.73 22.20
N ALA A 566 -29.41 21.72 22.98
CA ALA A 566 -28.77 23.04 23.01
C ALA A 566 -27.74 23.11 24.15
N LEU A 567 -26.46 23.33 23.80
CA LEU A 567 -25.42 23.67 24.76
C LEU A 567 -25.51 25.17 25.08
N ARG A 568 -25.81 25.52 26.33
CA ARG A 568 -25.85 26.92 26.73
C ARG A 568 -24.43 27.49 26.87
N GLN A 569 -24.28 28.80 26.70
CA GLN A 569 -22.97 29.44 26.72
C GLN A 569 -22.28 29.35 28.10
N ASP A 570 -23.04 29.41 29.19
CA ASP A 570 -22.56 29.19 30.56
C ASP A 570 -22.07 27.75 30.76
N GLU A 571 -22.80 26.76 30.25
CA GLU A 571 -22.42 25.34 30.30
C GLU A 571 -21.12 25.08 29.52
N SER A 572 -21.01 25.63 28.31
CA SER A 572 -19.79 25.57 27.50
C SER A 572 -18.59 26.20 28.23
N ARG A 573 -18.78 27.40 28.79
CA ARG A 573 -17.73 28.11 29.53
C ARG A 573 -17.27 27.31 30.75
N GLN A 574 -18.20 26.77 31.55
CA GLN A 574 -17.88 25.95 32.72
C GLN A 574 -17.10 24.70 32.31
N PHE A 575 -17.51 24.02 31.23
CA PHE A 575 -16.80 22.85 30.72
C PHE A 575 -15.36 23.18 30.33
N TYR A 576 -15.15 24.21 29.52
CA TYR A 576 -13.80 24.58 29.07
C TYR A 576 -12.92 25.10 30.20
N GLN A 577 -13.46 25.83 31.18
CA GLN A 577 -12.71 26.25 32.38
C GLN A 577 -12.26 25.06 33.24
N LYS A 578 -13.05 23.98 33.27
CA LYS A 578 -12.69 22.74 33.98
C LYS A 578 -11.61 21.94 33.23
N MET A 579 -11.65 21.93 31.90
CA MET A 579 -10.74 21.11 31.07
C MET A 579 -9.44 21.82 30.69
N LEU A 580 -9.48 23.13 30.52
CA LEU A 580 -8.40 23.95 29.98
C LEU A 580 -8.13 25.13 30.90
N SER A 581 -6.87 25.55 30.98
CA SER A 581 -6.46 26.75 31.69
C SER A 581 -6.11 27.88 30.74
N SER A 582 -6.58 29.07 31.06
CA SER A 582 -6.10 30.32 30.46
C SER A 582 -5.18 31.12 31.40
N ASN A 583 -4.85 30.59 32.58
CA ASN A 583 -4.01 31.28 33.55
C ASN A 583 -2.52 31.04 33.24
N TRP A 584 -1.89 32.04 32.64
CA TRP A 584 -0.46 32.02 32.29
C TRP A 584 0.45 31.86 33.51
N GLU A 585 0.17 32.56 34.61
CA GLU A 585 1.02 32.51 35.81
C GLU A 585 0.98 31.12 36.46
N ALA A 586 -0.20 30.49 36.50
CA ALA A 586 -0.35 29.15 37.01
C ALA A 586 0.38 28.10 36.14
N PHE A 587 0.41 28.30 34.82
CA PHE A 587 1.20 27.48 33.91
C PHE A 587 2.71 27.70 34.11
N GLN A 588 3.15 28.95 34.17
CA GLN A 588 4.56 29.31 34.36
C GLN A 588 5.10 28.76 35.69
N ASN A 589 4.31 28.84 36.76
CA ASN A 589 4.67 28.33 38.08
C ASN A 589 4.39 26.83 38.25
N GLN A 590 3.86 26.15 37.22
CA GLN A 590 3.52 24.72 37.23
C GLN A 590 2.58 24.32 38.38
N THR A 591 1.72 25.24 38.83
CA THR A 591 0.80 25.00 39.94
C THR A 591 -0.53 24.39 39.49
N ASN A 592 -0.78 24.35 38.17
CA ASN A 592 -2.00 23.84 37.60
C ASN A 592 -1.85 22.40 37.07
N THR A 593 -2.91 21.61 37.23
CA THR A 593 -3.02 20.24 36.71
C THR A 593 -3.66 20.18 35.32
N THR A 594 -4.37 21.24 34.90
CA THR A 594 -4.99 21.31 33.57
C THR A 594 -4.08 21.96 32.53
N PRO A 595 -4.16 21.52 31.26
CA PRO A 595 -3.32 22.08 30.19
C PRO A 595 -3.66 23.54 29.92
N PHE A 596 -2.62 24.37 29.78
CA PHE A 596 -2.76 25.75 29.34
C PHE A 596 -3.03 25.82 27.84
N VAL A 597 -4.09 26.53 27.45
CA VAL A 597 -4.46 26.73 26.04
C VAL A 597 -4.82 28.19 25.84
N GLN A 598 -4.17 28.83 24.87
CA GLN A 598 -4.43 30.21 24.46
C GLN A 598 -4.60 30.25 22.94
N VAL A 599 -5.67 30.91 22.49
CA VAL A 599 -5.92 31.16 21.06
C VAL A 599 -5.55 32.61 20.75
N PHE A 600 -4.77 32.83 19.70
CA PHE A 600 -4.38 34.15 19.21
C PHE A 600 -5.06 34.39 17.87
N LEU A 601 -6.05 35.28 17.84
CA LEU A 601 -6.79 35.64 16.62
C LEU A 601 -6.42 37.07 16.22
N SER A 602 -6.37 37.32 14.91
CA SER A 602 -6.28 38.66 14.35
C SER A 602 -7.05 38.73 13.04
N GLN A 603 -7.61 39.90 12.74
CA GLN A 603 -8.32 40.12 11.47
C GLN A 603 -7.34 40.22 10.29
N ASN A 604 -6.15 40.80 10.53
CA ASN A 604 -5.13 41.00 9.50
C ASN A 604 -3.92 40.09 9.74
N GLU A 605 -3.21 39.78 8.66
CA GLU A 605 -1.92 39.11 8.68
C GLU A 605 -0.82 40.00 9.29
N CYS A 606 0.29 39.39 9.70
CA CYS A 606 1.50 40.08 10.15
C CYS A 606 1.37 41.06 11.34
N VAL A 607 0.26 41.07 12.09
CA VAL A 607 0.06 41.94 13.26
C VAL A 607 0.82 41.54 14.54
N GLY A 608 1.82 40.65 14.43
CA GLY A 608 2.69 40.27 15.55
C GLY A 608 2.22 39.09 16.41
N LYS A 609 1.31 38.22 15.93
CA LYS A 609 0.89 37.00 16.66
C LYS A 609 2.10 36.13 17.09
N SER A 610 2.98 35.81 16.13
CA SER A 610 4.20 35.03 16.39
C SER A 610 5.16 35.75 17.33
N TYR A 611 5.21 37.09 17.26
CA TYR A 611 6.03 37.90 18.15
C TYR A 611 5.57 37.79 19.61
N VAL A 612 4.25 37.88 19.86
CA VAL A 612 3.67 37.71 21.20
C VAL A 612 3.94 36.31 21.74
N ILE A 613 3.74 35.26 20.93
CA ILE A 613 4.04 33.88 21.31
C ILE A 613 5.53 33.73 21.68
N ASN A 614 6.44 34.27 20.86
CA ASN A 614 7.87 34.23 21.13
C ASN A 614 8.22 34.97 22.43
N GLN A 615 7.62 36.14 22.70
CA GLN A 615 7.81 36.83 23.98
C GLN A 615 7.37 35.98 25.17
N MET A 616 6.23 35.29 25.08
CA MET A 616 5.75 34.39 26.12
C MET A 616 6.71 33.21 26.33
N VAL A 617 7.20 32.62 25.24
CA VAL A 617 8.17 31.51 25.27
C VAL A 617 9.51 31.96 25.86
N HIS A 618 9.99 33.15 25.52
CA HIS A 618 11.21 33.72 26.10
C HIS A 618 11.10 33.87 27.62
N LYS A 619 9.94 34.28 28.14
CA LYS A 619 9.70 34.39 29.59
C LYS A 619 9.75 33.03 30.31
N LEU A 620 9.53 31.92 29.61
CA LEU A 620 9.56 30.58 30.20
C LEU A 620 10.97 29.97 30.26
N ASN A 621 11.98 30.58 29.62
CA ASN A 621 13.35 30.05 29.56
C ASN A 621 13.40 28.56 29.17
N LEU A 622 12.64 28.16 28.14
CA LEU A 622 12.54 26.77 27.69
C LEU A 622 13.89 26.24 27.20
N LYS A 623 14.23 24.98 27.54
CA LYS A 623 15.40 24.32 26.97
C LYS A 623 15.22 24.05 25.47
N LYS A 624 16.35 23.91 24.77
CA LYS A 624 16.39 23.57 23.34
C LYS A 624 15.58 22.28 23.09
N GLY A 625 14.59 22.35 22.20
CA GLY A 625 13.70 21.23 21.86
C GLY A 625 12.37 21.18 22.64
N HIS A 626 12.14 22.07 23.62
CA HIS A 626 10.85 22.18 24.33
C HIS A 626 9.89 23.22 23.72
N PHE A 627 10.32 23.86 22.63
CA PHE A 627 9.46 24.69 21.79
C PHE A 627 9.29 24.00 20.43
N VAL A 628 8.06 23.61 20.12
CA VAL A 628 7.75 22.78 18.94
C VAL A 628 6.84 23.58 18.03
N HIS A 629 7.40 24.15 16.97
CA HIS A 629 6.62 24.89 16.00
C HIS A 629 5.90 23.93 15.03
N VAL A 630 4.57 24.03 14.95
CA VAL A 630 3.77 23.20 14.06
C VAL A 630 3.02 24.07 13.03
N PRO A 631 3.58 24.25 11.82
CA PRO A 631 2.91 24.99 10.76
C PRO A 631 1.81 24.13 10.12
N ILE A 632 0.64 24.72 9.90
CA ILE A 632 -0.47 24.14 9.16
C ILE A 632 -0.69 25.03 7.94
N ASN A 633 -0.17 24.59 6.81
CA ASN A 633 -0.16 25.34 5.54
C ASN A 633 -1.12 24.74 4.50
N THR A 634 -1.99 23.83 4.93
CA THR A 634 -2.92 23.07 4.09
C THR A 634 -4.35 23.44 4.45
N CYS A 635 -5.25 23.42 3.46
CA CYS A 635 -6.68 23.67 3.68
C CYS A 635 -7.34 22.60 4.56
N THR A 636 -6.73 21.42 4.67
CA THR A 636 -7.12 20.34 5.57
C THR A 636 -6.01 20.07 6.58
N VAL A 637 -6.37 19.85 7.84
CA VAL A 637 -5.38 19.55 8.88
C VAL A 637 -4.96 18.09 8.76
N ASP A 638 -3.70 17.83 8.41
CA ASP A 638 -3.14 16.48 8.44
C ASP A 638 -2.84 16.06 9.89
N ILE A 639 -3.75 15.27 10.47
CA ILE A 639 -3.64 14.75 11.84
C ILE A 639 -2.38 13.88 11.99
N ASN A 640 -1.98 13.11 10.98
CA ASN A 640 -0.80 12.26 11.07
C ASN A 640 0.46 13.12 11.17
N PHE A 641 0.56 14.19 10.38
CA PHE A 641 1.65 15.16 10.50
C PHE A 641 1.72 15.76 11.91
N LEU A 642 0.58 16.19 12.48
CA LEU A 642 0.55 16.72 13.85
C LEU A 642 1.05 15.67 14.86
N VAL A 643 0.52 14.45 14.79
CA VAL A 643 0.90 13.34 15.68
C VAL A 643 2.39 13.02 15.57
N ASP A 644 2.94 12.93 14.37
CA ASP A 644 4.36 12.66 14.15
C ASP A 644 5.23 13.76 14.72
N ARG A 645 4.82 15.03 14.57
CA ARG A 645 5.52 16.16 15.21
C ARG A 645 5.50 16.04 16.73
N PHE A 646 4.36 15.68 17.34
CA PHE A 646 4.25 15.47 18.78
C PHE A 646 5.02 14.27 19.31
N CYS A 647 5.08 13.18 18.54
CA CYS A 647 5.83 11.98 18.91
C CYS A 647 7.35 12.23 18.99
N ASN A 648 7.86 13.19 18.21
CA ASN A 648 9.26 13.55 18.19
C ASN A 648 9.68 14.52 19.33
N VAL A 649 8.73 14.95 20.15
CA VAL A 649 8.99 15.89 21.25
C VAL A 649 9.55 15.16 22.46
N PRO A 650 10.66 15.64 23.08
CA PRO A 650 11.24 15.00 24.24
C PRO A 650 10.23 14.80 25.38
N ALA A 651 10.34 13.64 26.05
CA ALA A 651 9.61 13.39 27.29
C ALA A 651 10.30 14.15 28.42
N THR A 652 9.63 15.19 28.93
CA THR A 652 10.12 16.04 30.00
C THR A 652 9.00 16.31 31.01
N ASP A 653 9.39 16.51 32.26
CA ASP A 653 8.52 17.00 33.34
C ASP A 653 8.53 18.55 33.37
N GLU A 654 9.29 19.19 32.47
CA GLU A 654 9.39 20.65 32.30
C GLU A 654 8.30 21.21 31.38
N PRO A 655 8.05 22.54 31.43
CA PRO A 655 7.09 23.18 30.54
C PRO A 655 7.42 22.93 29.07
N LEU A 656 6.41 22.53 28.31
CA LEU A 656 6.48 22.32 26.87
C LEU A 656 5.50 23.28 26.19
N VAL A 657 5.95 23.97 25.15
CA VAL A 657 5.10 24.89 24.37
C VAL A 657 5.06 24.44 22.91
N THR A 658 3.84 24.24 22.41
CA THR A 658 3.59 23.81 21.03
C THR A 658 2.58 24.73 20.35
N PRO A 659 3.04 25.83 19.71
CA PRO A 659 2.14 26.69 18.95
C PRO A 659 1.74 26.03 17.63
N PHE A 660 0.47 26.16 17.30
CA PHE A 660 -0.10 25.81 16.00
C PHE A 660 -0.36 27.08 15.20
N PHE A 661 0.19 27.15 14.00
CA PHE A 661 -0.02 28.28 13.10
C PHE A 661 -0.91 27.84 11.94
N PHE A 662 -2.12 28.38 11.91
CA PHE A 662 -3.01 28.24 10.78
C PHE A 662 -2.80 29.43 9.86
N PHE A 663 -2.35 29.16 8.63
CA PHE A 663 -2.33 30.13 7.54
C PHE A 663 -3.62 29.93 6.75
N PHE A 664 -4.61 30.78 7.00
CA PHE A 664 -5.85 30.84 6.23
C PHE A 664 -5.75 31.90 5.15
#